data_AF-A0A7C3S771-F1
#
_entry.id   AF-A0A7C3S771-F1
#
_cell.length_a   1.000
_cell.length_b   1.000
_cell.length_c   1.000
_cell.angle_alpha   90.00
_cell.angle_beta   90.00
_cell.angle_gamma   90.00
#
_symmetry.space_group_name_H-M   'P 1'
#
loop_
_entity.id
_entity.type
_entity.pdbx_description
1 polymer ?
#
loop_
_entity_poly.entity_id
_entity_poly.type
_entity_poly.pdbx_seq_one_letter_code
_entity_poly.pdbx_strand_id
1 'polypeptide(L)'
;MRSFRATALLLTFVVAALAGCVAANAAIDKVVYRDANYALSWQNETIADQITSYLADHGFTVVDAAGLRDFCLKHIKDRATSVIVMANDVAPDTVMDPVGPNYDPNPVNTFMQYLSNGGKVIYMSDWPAYYIGLPDGTRPTWGDTGSARAFGFYVCRWNSGVTDLNVPVTFTDEGKKWGLSKPWQSKRAALVSDIDIVLGNPTGKTNAAMPWVKNFCFGRPGAGFIYLYDLPGNDMANGGNPVVTEPFDDRDLAQILSVANYFPQGEVKLYGINGIVKDSSGKPVPGTRVKVTDVNGVSHMVQAADDGTFSIGVVPGDYTLSPQGEELEVTPGGTKVTVTTSDVNVDVIATTLPSMSLGSSDGITWKLYDYADNNDPTMIATDATDFAAANPAFNDSSWQTVTVPGDVTQGAVAPTPVGTNTYFWYRAKFQLPAAMKAMRDRYLILYNYNIDDSDWTFFNGHLLGSMEQMAGTQRKYAVDPSWVNWDGDNVIAIKAWNGGGAAGVTAQYGTPKLHVGSAMAGQIAGTVTLKDVAGALPAGVTLSLTSADGATKLTTTPTGAGTFRFLDLLPGTYTLTATGRLVGQSTPASIAENVVGGKLLSGQDLAVTYAAFPILPKVVDKAVYYDPGYDTSWINDAEAQQARDYFVSQGYTEVDAVGLAGFMQSHITSKVPSVVVLSQDIVPDTVVDITSGAVASKSILSGYLAAGGRVLQYGDIPFYNIGQTGGGRFNAGNNGATALLGFNAAGGGWDVGDLVTLTPYANALGLKSTWHSQRPANVNDIDVPLMMSTGGAAGWIKFYPDKNGPGAFMRLVDRGPENGVFTDDELADGKRLAEVSGEINGPGLAPAGAPPVTVVKGDASGDGKVLVNDAVLALQFAVGLKTPTADQLAACDLNGDGKVGINEATLILQAAVGLRTL
;
A
#
# COMPACT_ATOMS: atom_id res chain seq x y z
N MET A 1 56.53 19.51 40.90
CA MET A 1 56.77 18.13 40.45
C MET A 1 55.57 17.68 39.62
N ARG A 2 55.80 17.39 38.32
CA ARG A 2 54.95 16.68 37.32
C ARG A 2 53.57 17.32 37.03
N SER A 3 53.13 17.66 35.81
CA SER A 3 53.57 17.50 34.40
C SER A 3 52.79 18.53 33.52
N PHE A 4 53.45 19.35 32.68
CA PHE A 4 53.39 19.36 31.19
C PHE A 4 51.97 19.28 30.56
N ARG A 5 51.48 20.13 29.63
CA ARG A 5 52.07 21.08 28.66
C ARG A 5 50.96 21.94 27.99
N ALA A 6 51.32 23.18 27.62
CA ALA A 6 50.97 24.01 26.45
C ALA A 6 49.73 23.66 25.58
N THR A 7 48.90 24.59 25.08
CA THR A 7 49.29 25.74 24.23
C THR A 7 48.08 26.67 24.06
N ALA A 8 48.28 27.98 24.22
CA ALA A 8 47.33 29.05 23.90
C ALA A 8 47.85 29.84 22.69
N LEU A 9 47.06 29.90 21.61
CA LEU A 9 47.08 30.80 20.44
C LEU A 9 46.07 30.13 19.46
N LEU A 10 44.99 30.71 18.95
CA LEU A 10 44.82 32.01 18.32
C LEU A 10 43.29 32.26 18.26
N LEU A 11 42.77 33.22 19.02
CA LEU A 11 41.37 33.64 18.97
C LEU A 11 41.33 35.01 18.27
N THR A 12 41.23 35.02 16.94
CA THR A 12 41.03 36.26 16.17
C THR A 12 40.23 35.92 14.92
N PHE A 13 39.18 36.72 14.64
CA PHE A 13 38.19 36.64 13.55
C PHE A 13 36.89 35.85 13.79
N VAL A 14 36.08 36.24 14.78
CA VAL A 14 34.60 36.23 14.65
C VAL A 14 33.97 37.35 15.51
N VAL A 15 34.25 38.63 15.25
CA VAL A 15 33.38 39.74 15.69
C VAL A 15 33.52 40.91 14.70
N ALA A 16 33.02 40.73 13.48
CA ALA A 16 32.82 41.84 12.53
C ALA A 16 31.78 41.46 11.47
N ALA A 17 30.54 41.18 11.89
CA ALA A 17 29.36 41.17 11.01
C ALA A 17 28.02 41.30 11.78
N LEU A 18 28.04 41.92 12.97
CA LEU A 18 26.83 42.22 13.75
C LEU A 18 26.76 43.73 13.99
N ALA A 19 26.56 44.48 12.90
CA ALA A 19 26.06 45.87 12.89
C ALA A 19 25.91 46.32 11.43
N GLY A 20 24.90 45.75 10.77
CA GLY A 20 24.46 46.13 9.42
C GLY A 20 22.94 46.03 9.34
N CYS A 21 22.24 46.55 10.34
CA CYS A 21 20.80 46.71 10.33
C CYS A 21 20.41 47.88 9.42
N VAL A 22 20.31 47.60 8.13
CA VAL A 22 19.17 48.04 7.33
C VAL A 22 18.84 46.83 6.46
N ALA A 23 17.84 46.04 6.87
CA ALA A 23 17.24 45.10 5.94
C ALA A 23 16.69 45.97 4.81
N ALA A 24 17.34 45.98 3.66
CA ALA A 24 16.59 46.14 2.44
C ALA A 24 15.57 45.00 2.48
N ASN A 25 14.32 45.30 2.82
CA ASN A 25 13.21 44.44 2.42
C ASN A 25 13.37 44.31 0.92
N ALA A 26 13.96 43.22 0.44
CA ALA A 26 13.82 42.92 -0.96
C ALA A 26 12.32 42.83 -1.20
N ALA A 27 11.84 43.65 -2.11
CA ALA A 27 10.44 43.64 -2.46
C ALA A 27 10.13 42.23 -2.99
N ILE A 28 9.37 41.46 -2.22
CA ILE A 28 8.74 40.26 -2.75
C ILE A 28 7.90 40.74 -3.93
N ASP A 29 8.17 40.25 -5.13
CA ASP A 29 7.34 40.56 -6.29
C ASP A 29 6.07 39.71 -6.21
N LYS A 30 4.90 40.35 -6.27
CA LYS A 30 3.63 39.70 -5.90
C LYS A 30 2.61 39.86 -7.00
N VAL A 31 2.05 38.75 -7.45
CA VAL A 31 0.93 38.74 -8.39
C VAL A 31 -0.23 37.91 -7.88
N VAL A 32 -1.44 38.34 -8.24
CA VAL A 32 -2.66 37.55 -8.15
C VAL A 32 -3.14 37.26 -9.56
N TYR A 33 -3.30 35.98 -9.89
CA TYR A 33 -3.80 35.54 -11.19
C TYR A 33 -5.32 35.48 -11.18
N ARG A 34 -5.93 36.28 -12.04
CA ARG A 34 -7.37 36.32 -12.30
C ARG A 34 -7.61 36.63 -13.77
N ASP A 35 -8.24 35.70 -14.48
CA ASP A 35 -8.63 35.89 -15.87
C ASP A 35 -10.07 35.38 -16.07
N ALA A 36 -10.96 36.28 -16.48
CA ALA A 36 -12.38 35.97 -16.68
C ALA A 36 -12.65 35.19 -17.97
N ASN A 37 -11.69 35.13 -18.91
CA ASN A 37 -11.83 34.33 -20.12
C ASN A 37 -11.51 32.85 -19.88
N TYR A 38 -10.86 32.53 -18.76
CA TYR A 38 -10.51 31.16 -18.38
C TYR A 38 -11.54 30.60 -17.42
N ALA A 39 -11.85 29.31 -17.57
CA ALA A 39 -12.81 28.64 -16.71
C ALA A 39 -12.37 28.67 -15.24
N LEU A 40 -13.35 28.74 -14.35
CA LEU A 40 -13.24 28.29 -12.95
C LEU A 40 -13.76 26.86 -12.85
N SER A 41 -13.52 26.16 -11.74
CA SER A 41 -14.07 24.82 -11.48
C SER A 41 -14.94 24.76 -10.24
N TRP A 42 -14.33 24.63 -9.06
CA TRP A 42 -15.03 24.64 -7.77
C TRP A 42 -15.11 26.07 -7.22
N GLN A 43 -14.18 26.94 -7.58
CA GLN A 43 -14.26 28.35 -7.24
C GLN A 43 -15.39 29.06 -7.99
N ASN A 44 -16.00 30.06 -7.36
CA ASN A 44 -16.93 30.96 -8.04
C ASN A 44 -16.30 32.35 -8.25
N GLU A 45 -16.85 33.09 -9.23
CA GLU A 45 -16.33 34.41 -9.61
C GLU A 45 -16.34 35.42 -8.45
N THR A 46 -17.36 35.37 -7.58
CA THR A 46 -17.48 36.31 -6.46
C THR A 46 -16.29 36.18 -5.50
N ILE A 47 -15.96 34.95 -5.09
CA ILE A 47 -14.82 34.70 -4.19
C ILE A 47 -13.49 34.99 -4.91
N ALA A 48 -13.35 34.58 -6.17
CA ALA A 48 -12.15 34.88 -6.96
C ALA A 48 -11.90 36.39 -7.07
N ASP A 49 -12.95 37.18 -7.32
CA ASP A 49 -12.86 38.64 -7.43
C ASP A 49 -12.64 39.30 -6.06
N GLN A 50 -13.19 38.76 -4.98
CA GLN A 50 -12.90 39.21 -3.61
C GLN A 50 -11.42 39.03 -3.26
N ILE A 51 -10.86 37.85 -3.52
CA ILE A 51 -9.43 37.56 -3.30
C ILE A 51 -8.57 38.50 -4.14
N THR A 52 -8.92 38.67 -5.42
CA THR A 52 -8.20 39.54 -6.35
C THR A 52 -8.19 40.99 -5.87
N SER A 53 -9.36 41.52 -5.52
CA SER A 53 -9.50 42.92 -5.06
C SER A 53 -8.74 43.14 -3.76
N TYR A 54 -8.91 42.23 -2.80
CA TYR A 54 -8.21 42.31 -1.52
C TYR A 54 -6.70 42.29 -1.69
N LEU A 55 -6.15 41.39 -2.51
CA LEU A 55 -4.71 41.31 -2.72
C LEU A 55 -4.16 42.50 -3.52
N ALA A 56 -4.93 43.03 -4.48
CA ALA A 56 -4.57 44.25 -5.20
C ALA A 56 -4.42 45.44 -4.24
N ASP A 57 -5.36 45.60 -3.30
CA ASP A 57 -5.29 46.61 -2.24
C ASP A 57 -4.10 46.41 -1.27
N HIS A 58 -3.52 45.21 -1.25
CA HIS A 58 -2.34 44.85 -0.47
C HIS A 58 -1.05 44.75 -1.32
N GLY A 59 -1.03 45.41 -2.48
CA GLY A 59 0.17 45.61 -3.30
C GLY A 59 0.52 44.45 -4.22
N PHE A 60 -0.43 43.56 -4.51
CA PHE A 60 -0.27 42.55 -5.56
C PHE A 60 -0.63 43.16 -6.91
N THR A 61 0.11 42.81 -7.95
CA THR A 61 -0.27 43.12 -9.32
C THR A 61 -1.28 42.08 -9.81
N VAL A 62 -2.42 42.50 -10.32
CA VAL A 62 -3.38 41.60 -10.96
C VAL A 62 -2.87 41.27 -12.36
N VAL A 63 -2.79 39.98 -12.70
CA VAL A 63 -2.33 39.51 -14.00
C VAL A 63 -3.34 38.55 -14.64
N ASP A 64 -3.47 38.64 -15.95
CA ASP A 64 -4.17 37.67 -16.79
C ASP A 64 -3.25 36.48 -17.12
N ALA A 65 -3.71 35.57 -17.98
CA ALA A 65 -2.94 34.36 -18.31
C ALA A 65 -1.57 34.69 -18.97
N ALA A 66 -1.53 35.68 -19.87
CA ALA A 66 -0.29 36.11 -20.52
C ALA A 66 0.67 36.80 -19.54
N GLY A 67 0.15 37.69 -18.70
CA GLY A 67 0.91 38.37 -17.66
C GLY A 67 1.45 37.41 -16.61
N LEU A 68 0.71 36.35 -16.27
CA LEU A 68 1.17 35.29 -15.39
C LEU A 68 2.39 34.55 -16.00
N ARG A 69 2.34 34.23 -17.30
CA ARG A 69 3.49 33.64 -18.00
C ARG A 69 4.70 34.56 -17.98
N ASP A 70 4.53 35.83 -18.32
CA ASP A 70 5.62 36.81 -18.33
C ASP A 70 6.25 36.97 -16.94
N PHE A 71 5.44 36.98 -15.88
CA PHE A 71 5.90 36.98 -14.50
C PHE A 71 6.76 35.76 -14.17
N CYS A 72 6.30 34.56 -14.52
CA CYS A 72 7.07 33.32 -14.34
C CYS A 72 8.40 33.37 -15.09
N LEU A 73 8.39 33.74 -16.38
CA LEU A 73 9.61 33.80 -17.22
C LEU A 73 10.63 34.81 -16.69
N LYS A 74 10.18 35.97 -16.20
CA LYS A 74 11.03 36.95 -15.52
C LYS A 74 11.72 36.32 -14.31
N HIS A 75 10.97 35.65 -13.45
CA HIS A 75 11.48 35.12 -12.19
C HIS A 75 12.23 33.79 -12.30
N ILE A 76 12.04 33.04 -13.37
CA ILE A 76 12.95 31.94 -13.75
C ILE A 76 14.36 32.49 -14.00
N LYS A 77 14.46 33.66 -14.64
CA LYS A 77 15.74 34.28 -15.02
C LYS A 77 16.40 35.04 -13.88
N ASP A 78 15.66 35.90 -13.18
CA ASP A 78 16.23 36.75 -12.11
C ASP A 78 16.28 36.07 -10.74
N ARG A 79 15.46 35.02 -10.54
CA ARG A 79 15.30 34.27 -9.29
C ARG A 79 15.00 35.17 -8.09
N ALA A 80 14.43 36.35 -8.31
CA ALA A 80 13.99 37.24 -7.25
C ALA A 80 12.89 36.56 -6.41
N THR A 81 12.76 36.96 -5.15
CA THR A 81 11.72 36.42 -4.29
C THR A 81 10.37 36.86 -4.81
N SER A 82 9.51 35.91 -5.16
CA SER A 82 8.25 36.16 -5.85
C SER A 82 7.15 35.21 -5.38
N VAL A 83 5.89 35.65 -5.48
CA VAL A 83 4.72 34.87 -5.12
C VAL A 83 3.56 35.08 -6.10
N ILE A 84 2.93 33.97 -6.44
CA ILE A 84 1.71 33.90 -7.24
C ILE A 84 0.60 33.41 -6.32
N VAL A 85 -0.51 34.15 -6.24
CA VAL A 85 -1.77 33.65 -5.67
C VAL A 85 -2.74 33.36 -6.82
N MET A 86 -3.22 32.12 -6.90
CA MET A 86 -4.18 31.70 -7.91
C MET A 86 -5.60 32.01 -7.42
N ALA A 87 -6.24 33.07 -7.95
CA ALA A 87 -7.64 33.34 -7.66
C ALA A 87 -8.58 32.51 -8.56
N ASN A 88 -8.20 32.30 -9.82
CA ASN A 88 -8.74 31.20 -10.63
C ASN A 88 -8.20 29.87 -10.09
N ASP A 89 -9.07 28.90 -9.84
CA ASP A 89 -8.73 27.56 -9.35
C ASP A 89 -8.38 26.56 -10.47
N VAL A 90 -8.38 27.04 -11.72
CA VAL A 90 -7.90 26.31 -12.89
C VAL A 90 -6.68 27.03 -13.45
N ALA A 91 -5.56 26.32 -13.55
CA ALA A 91 -4.32 26.86 -14.11
C ALA A 91 -4.45 27.05 -15.65
N PRO A 92 -3.97 28.18 -16.20
CA PRO A 92 -4.06 28.42 -17.64
C PRO A 92 -3.01 27.63 -18.42
N ASP A 93 -3.36 27.23 -19.65
CA ASP A 93 -2.45 26.63 -20.64
C ASP A 93 -1.15 27.44 -20.82
N THR A 94 -1.22 28.77 -20.75
CA THR A 94 -0.06 29.67 -20.87
C THR A 94 1.05 29.45 -19.85
N VAL A 95 0.83 28.78 -18.71
CA VAL A 95 1.92 28.38 -17.80
C VAL A 95 2.06 26.88 -17.63
N MET A 96 1.02 26.13 -17.98
CA MET A 96 1.02 24.67 -17.96
C MET A 96 1.60 24.07 -19.25
N ASP A 97 1.78 24.86 -20.31
CA ASP A 97 2.45 24.51 -21.57
C ASP A 97 2.06 23.14 -22.14
N PRO A 98 0.76 22.84 -22.29
CA PRO A 98 0.31 21.52 -22.73
C PRO A 98 0.85 21.15 -24.12
N VAL A 99 1.09 19.86 -24.36
CA VAL A 99 1.68 19.37 -25.62
C VAL A 99 0.67 18.65 -26.51
N GLY A 100 0.84 18.78 -27.82
CA GLY A 100 0.03 18.09 -28.82
C GLY A 100 -1.42 18.60 -28.93
N PRO A 101 -2.21 18.03 -29.84
CA PRO A 101 -3.57 18.50 -30.15
C PRO A 101 -4.59 18.21 -29.04
N ASN A 102 -4.26 17.29 -28.12
CA ASN A 102 -5.13 16.92 -26.99
C ASN A 102 -4.81 17.71 -25.71
N TYR A 103 -3.86 18.64 -25.78
CA TYR A 103 -3.37 19.42 -24.66
C TYR A 103 -2.85 18.54 -23.52
N ASP A 104 -1.97 17.59 -23.80
CA ASP A 104 -1.47 16.64 -22.81
C ASP A 104 -0.56 17.32 -21.76
N PRO A 105 -0.49 16.78 -20.51
CA PRO A 105 0.36 17.32 -19.45
C PRO A 105 1.83 17.40 -19.86
N ASN A 106 2.42 18.58 -19.64
CA ASN A 106 3.84 18.83 -19.87
C ASN A 106 4.60 18.94 -18.53
N PRO A 107 5.55 18.04 -18.24
CA PRO A 107 6.31 18.07 -16.98
C PRO A 107 7.40 19.16 -16.92
N VAL A 108 7.74 19.82 -18.04
CA VAL A 108 8.71 20.93 -18.10
C VAL A 108 8.03 22.27 -18.33
N ASN A 109 6.77 22.38 -17.90
CA ASN A 109 5.99 23.61 -18.04
C ASN A 109 6.60 24.80 -17.28
N THR A 110 6.21 26.00 -17.70
CA THR A 110 6.71 27.28 -17.16
C THR A 110 6.48 27.38 -15.65
N PHE A 111 5.38 26.83 -15.13
CA PHE A 111 5.08 26.84 -13.71
C PHE A 111 6.08 26.00 -12.89
N MET A 112 6.44 24.82 -13.39
CA MET A 112 7.47 23.95 -12.79
C MET A 112 8.86 24.57 -12.86
N GLN A 113 9.20 25.25 -13.95
CA GLN A 113 10.45 25.98 -14.06
C GLN A 113 10.54 27.13 -13.05
N TYR A 114 9.43 27.86 -12.85
CA TYR A 114 9.32 28.93 -11.85
C TYR A 114 9.51 28.39 -10.43
N LEU A 115 8.82 27.32 -10.06
CA LEU A 115 8.96 26.65 -8.76
C LEU A 115 10.40 26.16 -8.51
N SER A 116 11.01 25.52 -9.51
CA SER A 116 12.39 25.01 -9.45
C SER A 116 13.44 26.13 -9.29
N ASN A 117 13.09 27.36 -9.65
CA ASN A 117 13.97 28.53 -9.55
C ASN A 117 13.61 29.45 -8.37
N GLY A 118 12.87 28.94 -7.39
CA GLY A 118 12.60 29.63 -6.12
C GLY A 118 11.28 30.39 -6.07
N GLY A 119 10.42 30.21 -7.06
CA GLY A 119 9.08 30.77 -7.07
C GLY A 119 8.18 30.19 -5.98
N LYS A 120 7.16 30.96 -5.61
CA LYS A 120 6.09 30.52 -4.71
C LYS A 120 4.74 30.57 -5.42
N VAL A 121 3.96 29.51 -5.30
CA VAL A 121 2.58 29.42 -5.80
C VAL A 121 1.66 29.05 -4.65
N ILE A 122 0.58 29.81 -4.48
CA ILE A 122 -0.51 29.50 -3.57
C ILE A 122 -1.72 29.14 -4.43
N TYR A 123 -2.12 27.87 -4.35
CA TYR A 123 -3.26 27.30 -5.04
C TYR A 123 -4.42 27.07 -4.06
N MET A 124 -5.65 27.19 -4.56
CA MET A 124 -6.85 27.05 -3.74
C MET A 124 -8.05 26.50 -4.53
N SER A 125 -9.02 25.98 -3.78
CA SER A 125 -10.31 25.45 -4.21
C SER A 125 -10.27 24.06 -4.85
N ASP A 126 -10.29 23.95 -6.18
CA ASP A 126 -10.26 22.64 -6.82
C ASP A 126 -8.84 22.05 -6.80
N TRP A 127 -8.77 20.76 -7.14
CA TRP A 127 -7.52 20.03 -7.25
C TRP A 127 -6.59 20.69 -8.29
N PRO A 128 -5.38 21.10 -7.88
CA PRO A 128 -4.40 21.69 -8.79
C PRO A 128 -4.14 20.87 -10.06
N ALA A 129 -4.33 21.53 -11.21
CA ALA A 129 -4.17 20.98 -12.54
C ALA A 129 -4.96 19.67 -12.81
N TYR A 130 -6.05 19.42 -12.08
CA TYR A 130 -7.01 18.40 -12.48
C TYR A 130 -7.67 18.77 -13.82
N TYR A 131 -7.88 20.07 -14.01
CA TYR A 131 -8.24 20.71 -15.26
C TYR A 131 -7.16 21.68 -15.69
N ILE A 132 -7.06 21.90 -17.00
CA ILE A 132 -6.35 23.04 -17.59
C ILE A 132 -7.35 24.00 -18.22
N GLY A 133 -7.14 25.30 -18.03
CA GLY A 133 -8.00 26.33 -18.61
C GLY A 133 -7.48 26.74 -19.99
N LEU A 134 -8.40 26.92 -20.93
CA LEU A 134 -8.12 27.44 -22.27
C LEU A 134 -8.75 28.84 -22.44
N PRO A 135 -8.21 29.68 -23.35
CA PRO A 135 -8.67 31.06 -23.55
C PRO A 135 -10.09 31.17 -24.13
N ASP A 136 -10.67 30.07 -24.62
CA ASP A 136 -12.06 30.00 -25.08
C ASP A 136 -13.06 29.68 -23.93
N GLY A 137 -12.57 29.62 -22.69
CA GLY A 137 -13.36 29.29 -21.50
C GLY A 137 -13.59 27.79 -21.30
N THR A 138 -13.01 26.93 -22.15
CA THR A 138 -13.09 25.48 -21.93
C THR A 138 -12.04 24.99 -20.93
N ARG A 139 -12.27 23.80 -20.36
CA ARG A 139 -11.37 23.19 -19.40
C ARG A 139 -11.17 21.68 -19.57
N PRO A 140 -10.27 21.24 -20.48
CA PRO A 140 -9.94 19.82 -20.63
C PRO A 140 -9.52 19.18 -19.29
N THR A 141 -9.89 17.90 -19.11
CA THR A 141 -9.59 17.16 -17.89
C THR A 141 -8.30 16.37 -18.04
N TRP A 142 -7.39 16.56 -17.10
CA TRP A 142 -6.17 15.75 -16.95
C TRP A 142 -6.32 14.66 -15.89
N GLY A 143 -7.21 14.86 -14.92
CA GLY A 143 -7.36 13.95 -13.80
C GLY A 143 -6.15 13.96 -12.87
N ASP A 144 -6.10 12.98 -11.98
CA ASP A 144 -5.08 12.87 -10.94
C ASP A 144 -3.71 12.47 -11.50
N THR A 145 -3.69 11.51 -12.42
CA THR A 145 -2.47 11.07 -13.10
C THR A 145 -1.89 12.15 -14.00
N GLY A 146 -2.72 12.93 -14.70
CA GLY A 146 -2.26 14.04 -15.53
C GLY A 146 -1.71 15.20 -14.68
N SER A 147 -2.38 15.56 -13.58
CA SER A 147 -1.85 16.49 -12.58
C SER A 147 -0.49 16.03 -12.04
N ALA A 148 -0.38 14.74 -11.68
CA ALA A 148 0.87 14.17 -11.20
C ALA A 148 1.99 14.19 -12.25
N ARG A 149 1.66 14.00 -13.53
CA ARG A 149 2.61 14.15 -14.63
C ARG A 149 3.06 15.61 -14.80
N ALA A 150 2.17 16.58 -14.65
CA ALA A 150 2.50 18.00 -14.78
C ALA A 150 3.41 18.50 -13.65
N PHE A 151 3.18 18.05 -12.41
CA PHE A 151 3.95 18.51 -11.23
C PHE A 151 5.08 17.57 -10.80
N GLY A 152 5.11 16.33 -11.32
CA GLY A 152 6.08 15.30 -10.94
C GLY A 152 5.79 14.62 -9.59
N PHE A 153 4.63 14.88 -8.97
CA PHE A 153 4.14 14.20 -7.76
C PHE A 153 2.62 14.24 -7.70
N TYR A 154 2.02 13.31 -6.94
CA TYR A 154 0.57 13.30 -6.74
C TYR A 154 0.15 14.39 -5.75
N VAL A 155 -0.48 15.44 -6.27
CA VAL A 155 -1.08 16.53 -5.49
C VAL A 155 -2.24 16.02 -4.63
N CYS A 156 -3.11 15.18 -5.22
CA CYS A 156 -4.05 14.32 -4.51
C CYS A 156 -4.08 12.96 -5.26
N ARG A 157 -4.87 11.98 -4.81
CA ARG A 157 -5.03 10.68 -5.50
C ARG A 157 -6.44 10.17 -5.31
N TRP A 158 -7.10 9.72 -6.38
CA TRP A 158 -8.35 8.99 -6.22
C TRP A 158 -8.13 7.68 -5.43
N ASN A 159 -9.16 7.23 -4.72
CA ASN A 159 -9.14 6.00 -3.90
C ASN A 159 -8.01 5.93 -2.85
N SER A 160 -7.49 7.08 -2.41
CA SER A 160 -6.44 7.15 -1.39
C SER A 160 -6.93 7.05 0.06
N GLY A 161 -8.26 7.02 0.26
CA GLY A 161 -8.89 7.06 1.59
C GLY A 161 -8.80 8.43 2.29
N VAL A 162 -8.22 9.44 1.63
CA VAL A 162 -8.09 10.81 2.14
C VAL A 162 -8.73 11.86 1.23
N THR A 163 -9.40 11.43 0.16
CA THR A 163 -10.28 12.25 -0.68
C THR A 163 -11.73 12.17 -0.20
N ASP A 164 -12.50 13.23 -0.45
CA ASP A 164 -13.91 13.39 -0.10
C ASP A 164 -14.24 13.25 1.40
N LEU A 165 -13.30 13.66 2.27
CA LEU A 165 -13.42 13.51 3.73
C LEU A 165 -14.51 14.39 4.36
N ASN A 166 -14.67 15.63 3.88
CA ASN A 166 -15.64 16.61 4.37
C ASN A 166 -15.60 16.82 5.90
N VAL A 167 -14.40 17.07 6.43
CA VAL A 167 -14.16 17.32 7.86
C VAL A 167 -13.32 18.59 8.08
N PRO A 168 -13.43 19.28 9.23
CA PRO A 168 -12.65 20.48 9.49
C PRO A 168 -11.15 20.21 9.51
N VAL A 169 -10.35 21.17 9.07
CA VAL A 169 -8.89 21.15 9.23
C VAL A 169 -8.47 21.50 10.65
N THR A 170 -7.53 20.75 11.21
CA THR A 170 -6.78 21.09 12.43
C THR A 170 -5.36 21.50 12.04
N PHE A 171 -4.93 22.71 12.43
CA PHE A 171 -3.60 23.22 12.09
C PHE A 171 -2.50 22.64 12.96
N THR A 172 -1.38 22.30 12.33
CA THR A 172 -0.13 21.97 13.03
C THR A 172 0.49 23.23 13.62
N ASP A 173 1.48 23.07 14.49
CA ASP A 173 2.25 24.22 14.98
C ASP A 173 3.02 24.92 13.87
N GLU A 174 3.38 24.20 12.80
CA GLU A 174 3.94 24.82 11.60
C GLU A 174 2.88 25.66 10.89
N GLY A 175 1.67 25.14 10.66
CA GLY A 175 0.59 25.92 10.04
C GLY A 175 0.26 27.22 10.77
N LYS A 176 0.29 27.21 12.10
CA LYS A 176 0.10 28.43 12.91
C LYS A 176 1.18 29.48 12.68
N LYS A 177 2.45 29.08 12.46
CA LYS A 177 3.53 30.04 12.13
C LYS A 177 3.30 30.73 10.78
N TRP A 178 2.66 30.04 9.84
CA TRP A 178 2.27 30.59 8.54
C TRP A 178 1.06 31.54 8.64
N GLY A 179 0.47 31.69 9.83
CA GLY A 179 -0.66 32.57 10.12
C GLY A 179 -2.04 31.94 9.91
N LEU A 180 -2.11 30.60 9.82
CA LEU A 180 -3.37 29.88 9.74
C LEU A 180 -4.10 29.93 11.08
N SER A 181 -5.36 30.37 11.05
CA SER A 181 -6.14 30.60 12.27
C SER A 181 -7.61 30.22 12.14
N LYS A 182 -8.19 30.27 10.92
CA LYS A 182 -9.57 29.87 10.67
C LYS A 182 -9.62 28.52 9.94
N PRO A 183 -10.18 27.47 10.56
CA PRO A 183 -10.33 26.17 9.89
C PRO A 183 -11.44 26.23 8.83
N TRP A 184 -11.29 25.41 7.79
CA TRP A 184 -12.33 25.13 6.79
C TRP A 184 -12.57 23.62 6.68
N GLN A 185 -13.56 23.24 5.89
CA GLN A 185 -13.93 21.85 5.65
C GLN A 185 -13.13 21.31 4.48
N SER A 186 -12.25 20.35 4.76
CA SER A 186 -11.38 19.74 3.76
C SER A 186 -12.08 18.61 3.02
N LYS A 187 -11.91 18.58 1.70
CA LYS A 187 -12.50 17.58 0.79
C LYS A 187 -11.45 16.92 -0.12
N ARG A 188 -10.35 17.59 -0.48
CA ARG A 188 -9.30 17.06 -1.37
C ARG A 188 -7.94 17.14 -0.68
N ALA A 189 -7.80 16.46 0.46
CA ALA A 189 -6.51 16.33 1.13
C ALA A 189 -5.54 15.44 0.33
N ALA A 190 -4.24 15.65 0.54
CA ALA A 190 -3.17 14.82 0.00
C ALA A 190 -2.76 13.73 0.99
N LEU A 191 -2.13 12.65 0.53
CA LEU A 191 -1.45 11.72 1.44
C LEU A 191 -0.20 12.38 2.02
N VAL A 192 0.03 12.27 3.32
CA VAL A 192 1.23 12.84 3.97
C VAL A 192 2.54 12.32 3.37
N SER A 193 2.54 11.12 2.77
CA SER A 193 3.70 10.54 2.09
C SER A 193 4.12 11.26 0.82
N ASP A 194 3.24 12.07 0.22
CA ASP A 194 3.51 12.84 -1.00
C ASP A 194 4.02 14.26 -0.70
N ILE A 195 3.96 14.68 0.56
CA ILE A 195 4.07 16.07 0.99
C ILE A 195 5.34 16.30 1.83
N ASP A 196 5.96 17.48 1.68
CA ASP A 196 7.19 17.80 2.40
C ASP A 196 6.93 18.52 3.74
N ILE A 197 5.92 19.42 3.78
CA ILE A 197 5.53 20.12 5.01
C ILE A 197 4.01 20.09 5.16
N VAL A 198 3.54 19.51 6.27
CA VAL A 198 2.13 19.45 6.64
C VAL A 198 1.77 20.64 7.53
N LEU A 199 0.94 21.54 7.01
CA LEU A 199 0.50 22.73 7.75
C LEU A 199 -0.81 22.47 8.52
N GLY A 200 -1.58 21.48 8.10
CA GLY A 200 -2.74 20.98 8.83
C GLY A 200 -3.13 19.58 8.42
N ASN A 201 -4.03 18.99 9.19
CA ASN A 201 -4.63 17.69 8.90
C ASN A 201 -6.16 17.80 9.00
N PRO A 202 -6.92 17.18 8.09
CA PRO A 202 -8.34 16.95 8.31
C PRO A 202 -8.54 16.22 9.66
N THR A 203 -9.51 16.68 10.46
CA THR A 203 -9.69 16.24 11.84
C THR A 203 -9.90 14.73 11.91
N GLY A 204 -9.07 14.04 12.70
CA GLY A 204 -9.09 12.58 12.83
C GLY A 204 -8.37 11.80 11.73
N LYS A 205 -7.69 12.47 10.78
CA LYS A 205 -6.99 11.84 9.65
C LYS A 205 -5.52 12.25 9.62
N THR A 206 -4.69 11.58 10.42
CA THR A 206 -3.24 11.88 10.52
C THR A 206 -2.44 11.53 9.27
N ASN A 207 -2.98 10.66 8.40
CA ASN A 207 -2.40 10.31 7.10
C ASN A 207 -2.77 11.28 5.96
N ALA A 208 -3.61 12.29 6.24
CA ALA A 208 -4.10 13.27 5.27
C ALA A 208 -3.50 14.66 5.56
N ALA A 209 -3.00 15.36 4.54
CA ALA A 209 -2.43 16.69 4.64
C ALA A 209 -3.34 17.72 3.98
N MET A 210 -3.73 18.76 4.72
CA MET A 210 -4.42 19.96 4.24
C MET A 210 -4.40 21.05 5.33
N PRO A 211 -3.88 22.26 5.08
CA PRO A 211 -3.05 22.65 3.93
C PRO A 211 -1.65 22.05 4.00
N TRP A 212 -0.87 22.25 2.95
CA TRP A 212 0.48 21.71 2.86
C TRP A 212 1.40 22.47 1.90
N VAL A 213 2.70 22.18 1.98
CA VAL A 213 3.76 22.71 1.11
C VAL A 213 4.55 21.57 0.45
N LYS A 214 4.82 21.73 -0.85
CA LYS A 214 5.81 20.97 -1.61
C LYS A 214 7.00 21.86 -1.97
N ASN A 215 8.20 21.43 -1.62
CA ASN A 215 9.43 22.17 -1.83
C ASN A 215 10.08 21.80 -3.17
N PHE A 216 10.35 22.82 -3.98
CA PHE A 216 11.02 22.66 -5.28
C PHE A 216 12.38 23.36 -5.37
N CYS A 217 12.76 24.12 -4.33
CA CYS A 217 13.95 24.95 -4.37
C CYS A 217 14.79 24.82 -3.09
N PHE A 218 16.08 25.06 -3.23
CA PHE A 218 17.02 25.07 -2.11
C PHE A 218 17.03 26.42 -1.41
N GLY A 219 17.12 26.39 -0.08
CA GLY A 219 17.52 27.56 0.71
C GLY A 219 16.54 28.74 0.70
N ARG A 220 15.31 28.59 0.19
CA ARG A 220 14.24 29.59 0.32
C ARG A 220 13.04 29.02 1.08
N PRO A 221 13.13 28.88 2.42
CA PRO A 221 12.00 28.44 3.23
C PRO A 221 10.79 29.35 3.02
N GLY A 222 9.61 28.75 2.93
CA GLY A 222 8.36 29.47 2.64
C GLY A 222 8.01 29.56 1.16
N ALA A 223 8.91 29.24 0.23
CA ALA A 223 8.63 29.12 -1.21
C ALA A 223 8.18 27.69 -1.60
N GLY A 224 7.93 27.47 -2.90
CA GLY A 224 7.42 26.21 -3.42
C GLY A 224 5.93 26.25 -3.76
N PHE A 225 5.31 25.09 -3.80
CA PHE A 225 3.90 24.95 -4.13
C PHE A 225 3.08 24.73 -2.85
N ILE A 226 2.12 25.60 -2.60
CA ILE A 226 1.25 25.56 -1.43
C ILE A 226 -0.16 25.29 -1.90
N TYR A 227 -0.75 24.20 -1.43
CA TYR A 227 -2.18 23.98 -1.58
C TYR A 227 -2.87 24.40 -0.28
N LEU A 228 -3.51 25.57 -0.33
CA LEU A 228 -3.98 26.27 0.85
C LEU A 228 -5.44 25.94 1.19
N TYR A 229 -6.32 25.82 0.21
CA TYR A 229 -7.73 25.47 0.41
C TYR A 229 -8.13 24.44 -0.63
N ASP A 230 -8.97 23.49 -0.24
CA ASP A 230 -9.44 22.40 -1.10
C ASP A 230 -10.97 22.33 -1.20
N LEU A 231 -11.62 23.44 -0.84
CA LEU A 231 -13.04 23.69 -0.98
C LEU A 231 -13.24 25.22 -1.10
N PRO A 232 -14.06 25.71 -2.05
CA PRO A 232 -14.41 27.13 -2.09
C PRO A 232 -15.16 27.52 -0.82
N GLY A 233 -14.84 28.68 -0.28
CA GLY A 233 -15.66 29.23 0.79
C GLY A 233 -17.01 29.71 0.25
N ASN A 234 -18.08 29.02 0.66
CA ASN A 234 -19.51 29.42 0.69
C ASN A 234 -20.59 28.78 -0.18
N ASP A 235 -20.37 27.89 -1.15
CA ASP A 235 -21.53 27.09 -1.61
C ASP A 235 -21.24 25.81 -2.38
N MET A 236 -22.24 24.95 -2.26
CA MET A 236 -22.60 23.76 -2.97
C MET A 236 -22.65 23.93 -4.50
N ALA A 237 -21.92 23.10 -5.22
CA ALA A 237 -22.23 22.78 -6.62
C ALA A 237 -21.70 21.38 -6.98
N ASN A 238 -22.25 20.35 -6.33
CA ASN A 238 -22.55 19.02 -6.89
C ASN A 238 -23.03 18.08 -5.77
N GLY A 239 -24.35 17.97 -5.59
CA GLY A 239 -24.96 16.82 -4.91
C GLY A 239 -24.95 16.83 -3.37
N GLY A 240 -25.62 17.79 -2.75
CA GLY A 240 -26.48 17.56 -1.58
C GLY A 240 -25.85 17.13 -0.24
N ASN A 241 -25.14 18.04 0.44
CA ASN A 241 -25.37 18.35 1.88
C ASN A 241 -24.52 19.60 2.26
N PRO A 242 -25.09 20.65 2.88
CA PRO A 242 -24.31 21.81 3.29
C PRO A 242 -23.46 21.44 4.51
N VAL A 243 -22.14 21.41 4.35
CA VAL A 243 -21.19 21.28 5.47
C VAL A 243 -20.20 22.43 5.36
N VAL A 244 -20.67 23.67 5.48
CA VAL A 244 -19.80 24.81 5.74
C VAL A 244 -20.12 25.27 7.16
N THR A 245 -19.12 25.22 8.04
CA THR A 245 -19.28 25.57 9.47
C THR A 245 -19.22 27.08 9.67
N GLU A 246 -18.47 27.80 8.83
CA GLU A 246 -18.41 29.27 8.82
C GLU A 246 -18.16 29.80 7.40
N PRO A 247 -18.77 30.94 7.02
CA PRO A 247 -18.65 31.43 5.67
C PRO A 247 -17.27 32.03 5.35
N PHE A 248 -16.82 32.04 4.09
CA PHE A 248 -15.69 32.81 3.60
C PHE A 248 -15.83 34.28 4.01
N ASP A 249 -14.82 34.82 4.69
CA ASP A 249 -14.81 36.18 5.20
C ASP A 249 -13.40 36.77 5.24
N ASP A 250 -13.26 37.97 5.80
CA ASP A 250 -11.98 38.69 5.87
C ASP A 250 -10.86 37.92 6.58
N ARG A 251 -11.17 36.93 7.44
CA ARG A 251 -10.14 36.09 8.09
C ARG A 251 -9.48 35.16 7.07
N ASP A 252 -10.23 34.67 6.08
CA ASP A 252 -9.67 33.88 4.98
C ASP A 252 -8.77 34.73 4.08
N LEU A 253 -9.21 35.95 3.76
CA LEU A 253 -8.39 36.90 3.01
C LEU A 253 -7.09 37.25 3.75
N ALA A 254 -7.17 37.47 5.06
CA ALA A 254 -6.01 37.73 5.90
C ALA A 254 -5.04 36.53 5.97
N GLN A 255 -5.55 35.28 6.03
CA GLN A 255 -4.66 34.12 6.05
C GLN A 255 -3.99 33.88 4.69
N ILE A 256 -4.68 34.11 3.56
CA ILE A 256 -4.08 34.05 2.22
C ILE A 256 -2.92 35.05 2.13
N LEU A 257 -3.13 36.29 2.59
CA LEU A 257 -2.10 37.32 2.62
C LEU A 257 -0.94 36.95 3.56
N SER A 258 -1.23 36.37 4.72
CA SER A 258 -0.21 35.90 5.66
C SER A 258 0.68 34.83 5.02
N VAL A 259 0.05 33.80 4.43
CA VAL A 259 0.75 32.72 3.73
C VAL A 259 1.57 33.29 2.57
N ALA A 260 1.04 34.23 1.80
CA ALA A 260 1.77 34.86 0.69
C ALA A 260 3.02 35.64 1.16
N ASN A 261 2.95 36.31 2.31
CA ASN A 261 4.06 37.06 2.88
C ASN A 261 5.03 36.22 3.73
N TYR A 262 4.69 34.96 4.04
CA TYR A 262 5.52 34.12 4.88
C TYR A 262 6.78 33.63 4.15
N PHE A 263 7.90 34.29 4.46
CA PHE A 263 9.27 33.91 4.11
C PHE A 263 10.12 34.06 5.38
N PRO A 264 10.25 33.02 6.22
CA PRO A 264 10.79 33.16 7.57
C PRO A 264 12.27 33.55 7.62
N GLN A 265 13.00 33.37 6.52
CA GLN A 265 14.40 33.82 6.37
C GLN A 265 14.54 35.14 5.57
N GLY A 266 13.42 35.75 5.16
CA GLY A 266 13.43 36.92 4.27
C GLY A 266 13.93 36.58 2.86
N GLU A 267 14.52 37.57 2.18
CA GLU A 267 15.13 37.33 0.87
C GLU A 267 16.38 36.47 1.01
N VAL A 268 16.34 35.31 0.35
CA VAL A 268 17.53 34.51 0.08
C VAL A 268 17.80 34.56 -1.41
N LYS A 269 18.95 35.15 -1.76
CA LYS A 269 19.43 35.20 -3.15
C LYS A 269 19.77 33.80 -3.62
N LEU A 270 19.21 33.44 -4.77
CA LEU A 270 19.49 32.17 -5.45
C LEU A 270 20.36 32.41 -6.69
N TYR A 271 21.10 31.37 -7.05
CA TYR A 271 21.95 31.26 -8.23
C TYR A 271 21.52 30.05 -9.05
N GLY A 272 21.77 30.09 -10.35
CA GLY A 272 21.43 29.00 -11.26
C GLY A 272 22.49 27.93 -11.31
N ILE A 273 22.08 26.68 -11.23
CA ILE A 273 22.79 25.58 -11.89
C ILE A 273 22.04 25.32 -13.19
N ASN A 274 22.65 25.70 -14.31
CA ASN A 274 22.10 25.50 -15.64
C ASN A 274 22.93 24.46 -16.40
N GLY A 275 22.35 23.74 -17.34
CA GLY A 275 23.11 22.78 -18.12
C GLY A 275 22.28 22.05 -19.16
N ILE A 276 22.92 21.15 -19.88
CA ILE A 276 22.27 20.24 -20.81
C ILE A 276 22.53 18.80 -20.33
N VAL A 277 21.48 17.99 -20.28
CA VAL A 277 21.62 16.54 -20.16
C VAL A 277 21.99 15.97 -21.53
N LYS A 278 23.15 15.31 -21.61
CA LYS A 278 23.69 14.74 -22.85
C LYS A 278 23.96 13.26 -22.70
N ASP A 279 23.91 12.50 -23.79
CA ASP A 279 24.41 11.14 -23.83
C ASP A 279 25.95 11.13 -23.91
N SER A 280 26.55 9.94 -23.90
CA SER A 280 28.00 9.77 -24.01
C SER A 280 28.59 10.24 -25.35
N SER A 281 27.76 10.51 -26.36
CA SER A 281 28.17 11.10 -27.65
C SER A 281 28.05 12.63 -27.69
N GLY A 282 27.47 13.24 -26.65
CA GLY A 282 27.25 14.68 -26.54
C GLY A 282 25.90 15.16 -27.08
N LYS A 283 24.99 14.25 -27.47
CA LYS A 283 23.65 14.61 -27.95
C LYS A 283 22.69 14.83 -26.77
N PRO A 284 21.78 15.82 -26.82
CA PRO A 284 20.77 16.02 -25.78
C PRO A 284 19.89 14.80 -25.51
N VAL A 285 19.56 14.57 -24.24
CA VAL A 285 18.66 13.50 -23.78
C VAL A 285 17.42 14.14 -23.12
N PRO A 286 16.37 14.44 -23.92
CA PRO A 286 15.20 15.17 -23.43
C PRO A 286 14.40 14.38 -22.40
N GLY A 287 13.68 15.09 -21.53
CA GLY A 287 12.82 14.50 -20.51
C GLY A 287 13.57 13.80 -19.36
N THR A 288 14.90 13.70 -19.41
CA THR A 288 15.70 13.14 -18.33
C THR A 288 15.53 13.99 -17.08
N ARG A 289 15.24 13.36 -15.94
CA ARG A 289 15.20 14.07 -14.66
C ARG A 289 16.61 14.12 -14.08
N VAL A 290 17.00 15.24 -13.50
CA VAL A 290 18.27 15.41 -12.79
C VAL A 290 17.96 15.59 -11.31
N LYS A 291 18.46 14.66 -10.49
CA LYS A 291 18.46 14.80 -9.04
C LYS A 291 19.62 15.71 -8.65
N VAL A 292 19.32 16.83 -8.03
CA VAL A 292 20.33 17.74 -7.45
C VAL A 292 20.29 17.53 -5.95
N THR A 293 21.44 17.26 -5.34
CA THR A 293 21.55 16.95 -3.90
C THR A 293 22.61 17.85 -3.26
N ASP A 294 22.31 18.46 -2.12
CA ASP A 294 23.26 19.26 -1.34
C ASP A 294 24.13 18.38 -0.40
N VAL A 295 25.07 19.00 0.30
CA VAL A 295 25.96 18.32 1.27
C VAL A 295 25.24 17.71 2.47
N ASN A 296 24.01 18.14 2.76
CA ASN A 296 23.19 17.64 3.87
C ASN A 296 22.23 16.51 3.42
N GLY A 297 22.26 16.14 2.14
CA GLY A 297 21.39 15.12 1.56
C GLY A 297 20.01 15.62 1.15
N VAL A 298 19.72 16.93 1.23
CA VAL A 298 18.48 17.50 0.68
C VAL A 298 18.55 17.43 -0.83
N SER A 299 17.48 16.94 -1.46
CA SER A 299 17.47 16.78 -2.91
C SER A 299 16.19 17.26 -3.56
N HIS A 300 16.33 17.86 -4.75
CA HIS A 300 15.23 18.23 -5.63
C HIS A 300 15.42 17.63 -7.02
N MET A 301 14.31 17.39 -7.71
CA MET A 301 14.28 16.85 -9.06
C MET A 301 13.94 17.99 -10.04
N VAL A 302 14.73 18.13 -11.09
CA VAL A 302 14.43 19.01 -12.23
C VAL A 302 14.39 18.18 -13.50
N GLN A 303 13.43 18.42 -14.39
CA GLN A 303 13.32 17.70 -15.65
C GLN A 303 13.94 18.50 -16.80
N ALA A 304 14.70 17.82 -17.66
CA ALA A 304 15.29 18.42 -18.85
C ALA A 304 14.24 18.62 -19.95
N ALA A 305 14.29 19.76 -20.62
CA ALA A 305 13.45 20.11 -21.76
C ALA A 305 13.80 19.28 -23.03
N ASP A 306 13.09 19.52 -24.13
CA ASP A 306 13.25 18.79 -25.40
C ASP A 306 14.63 18.97 -26.05
N ASP A 307 15.31 20.07 -25.75
CA ASP A 307 16.70 20.32 -26.16
C ASP A 307 17.73 19.85 -25.11
N GLY A 308 17.27 19.13 -24.08
CA GLY A 308 18.06 18.61 -22.97
C GLY A 308 18.41 19.65 -21.90
N THR A 309 18.00 20.91 -22.04
CA THR A 309 18.35 21.95 -21.07
C THR A 309 17.62 21.77 -19.74
N PHE A 310 18.28 22.13 -18.64
CA PHE A 310 17.70 22.20 -17.30
C PHE A 310 18.24 23.41 -16.53
N SER A 311 17.48 23.87 -15.54
CA SER A 311 17.86 24.98 -14.66
C SER A 311 17.21 24.81 -13.28
N ILE A 312 18.00 24.98 -12.22
CA ILE A 312 17.50 24.96 -10.84
C ILE A 312 18.16 26.08 -10.02
N GLY A 313 17.36 26.70 -9.14
CA GLY A 313 17.80 27.73 -8.22
C GLY A 313 18.39 27.14 -6.95
N VAL A 314 19.58 27.60 -6.57
CA VAL A 314 20.32 27.13 -5.39
C VAL A 314 20.95 28.27 -4.60
N VAL A 315 21.25 28.02 -3.33
CA VAL A 315 22.13 28.89 -2.52
C VAL A 315 23.60 28.54 -2.75
N PRO A 316 24.57 29.40 -2.38
CA PRO A 316 25.98 29.02 -2.42
C PRO A 316 26.24 27.72 -1.65
N GLY A 317 26.99 26.79 -2.25
CA GLY A 317 27.24 25.47 -1.67
C GLY A 317 27.77 24.46 -2.69
N ASP A 318 28.05 23.26 -2.19
CA ASP A 318 28.45 22.12 -3.00
C ASP A 318 27.24 21.22 -3.28
N TYR A 319 27.11 20.81 -4.54
CA TYR A 319 26.00 20.00 -5.01
C TYR A 319 26.49 18.82 -5.84
N THR A 320 25.67 17.77 -5.86
CA THR A 320 25.84 16.60 -6.71
C THR A 320 24.63 16.48 -7.62
N LEU A 321 24.87 16.41 -8.93
CA LEU A 321 23.85 16.23 -9.97
C LEU A 321 23.90 14.80 -10.46
N SER A 322 22.75 14.12 -10.52
CA SER A 322 22.66 12.74 -10.98
C SER A 322 21.47 12.58 -11.92
N PRO A 323 21.67 12.20 -13.19
CA PRO A 323 20.56 11.92 -14.09
C PRO A 323 19.78 10.69 -13.59
N GLN A 324 18.47 10.70 -13.74
CA GLN A 324 17.54 9.70 -13.23
C GLN A 324 16.65 9.20 -14.37
N GLY A 325 16.55 7.88 -14.49
CA GLY A 325 15.71 7.20 -15.48
C GLY A 325 15.91 5.69 -15.39
N GLU A 326 14.88 4.94 -15.77
CA GLU A 326 14.90 3.47 -15.72
C GLU A 326 15.97 2.87 -16.66
N GLU A 327 16.14 3.44 -17.84
CA GLU A 327 17.12 3.00 -18.85
C GLU A 327 18.44 3.78 -18.75
N LEU A 328 18.78 4.35 -17.59
CA LEU A 328 20.02 5.09 -17.39
C LEU A 328 21.00 4.35 -16.48
N GLU A 329 22.27 4.41 -16.83
CA GLU A 329 23.36 3.89 -16.01
C GLU A 329 23.47 4.72 -14.73
N VAL A 330 23.41 4.06 -13.57
CA VAL A 330 23.58 4.73 -12.28
C VAL A 330 24.99 5.30 -12.23
N THR A 331 25.10 6.57 -11.83
CA THR A 331 26.40 7.26 -11.70
C THR A 331 26.68 7.54 -10.22
N PRO A 332 27.41 6.65 -9.51
CA PRO A 332 27.72 6.86 -8.10
C PRO A 332 28.46 8.16 -7.87
N GLY A 333 27.94 8.96 -6.94
CA GLY A 333 28.52 10.26 -6.57
C GLY A 333 28.27 11.39 -7.57
N GLY A 334 27.61 11.15 -8.71
CA GLY A 334 27.14 12.15 -9.68
C GLY A 334 28.19 13.13 -10.21
N THR A 335 27.72 14.14 -10.95
CA THR A 335 28.52 15.30 -11.36
C THR A 335 28.56 16.31 -10.22
N LYS A 336 29.75 16.60 -9.68
CA LYS A 336 29.93 17.59 -8.60
C LYS A 336 30.00 19.00 -9.16
N VAL A 337 29.35 19.94 -8.48
CA VAL A 337 29.41 21.37 -8.81
C VAL A 337 29.44 22.19 -7.52
N THR A 338 30.24 23.27 -7.53
CA THR A 338 30.28 24.25 -6.45
C THR A 338 29.68 25.55 -6.96
N VAL A 339 28.67 26.07 -6.26
CA VAL A 339 28.06 27.36 -6.55
C VAL A 339 28.54 28.37 -5.51
N THR A 340 29.02 29.51 -5.97
CA THR A 340 29.48 30.61 -5.10
C THR A 340 28.54 31.80 -5.25
N THR A 341 28.95 32.86 -5.93
CA THR A 341 28.17 34.10 -6.06
C THR A 341 27.73 34.41 -7.48
N SER A 342 27.69 33.40 -8.35
CA SER A 342 27.22 33.50 -9.74
C SER A 342 26.62 32.18 -10.20
N ASP A 343 25.76 32.26 -11.22
CA ASP A 343 25.27 31.08 -11.93
C ASP A 343 26.43 30.23 -12.48
N VAL A 344 26.21 28.92 -12.53
CA VAL A 344 27.18 27.94 -13.04
C VAL A 344 26.53 27.13 -14.15
N ASN A 345 27.28 26.89 -15.23
CA ASN A 345 26.87 26.01 -16.31
C ASN A 345 27.59 24.67 -16.17
N VAL A 346 26.85 23.57 -16.05
CA VAL A 346 27.38 22.22 -15.89
C VAL A 346 26.50 21.22 -16.64
N ASP A 347 27.09 20.56 -17.62
CA ASP A 347 26.41 19.49 -18.34
C ASP A 347 26.40 18.20 -17.52
N VAL A 348 25.35 17.39 -17.71
CA VAL A 348 25.18 16.09 -17.05
C VAL A 348 25.18 15.01 -18.11
N ILE A 349 26.02 13.99 -17.93
CA ILE A 349 26.06 12.86 -18.86
C ILE A 349 25.10 11.78 -18.38
N ALA A 350 24.05 11.53 -19.15
CA ALA A 350 23.10 10.43 -18.99
C ALA A 350 23.47 9.29 -19.93
N THR A 351 24.20 8.30 -19.43
CA THR A 351 24.54 7.11 -20.20
C THR A 351 23.33 6.18 -20.27
N THR A 352 22.83 5.92 -21.48
CA THR A 352 21.70 5.02 -21.69
C THR A 352 22.15 3.56 -21.65
N LEU A 353 21.35 2.73 -20.97
CA LEU A 353 21.51 1.29 -20.92
C LEU A 353 20.90 0.68 -22.19
N PRO A 354 21.56 -0.31 -22.83
CA PRO A 354 20.95 -1.02 -23.95
C PRO A 354 19.62 -1.66 -23.53
N SER A 355 18.59 -1.44 -24.33
CA SER A 355 17.25 -2.00 -24.12
C SER A 355 16.64 -2.52 -25.43
N MET A 356 15.56 -3.27 -25.29
CA MET A 356 14.69 -3.69 -26.38
C MET A 356 13.22 -3.55 -25.96
N SER A 357 12.40 -3.08 -26.90
CA SER A 357 10.94 -3.15 -26.75
C SER A 357 10.48 -4.58 -27.01
N LEU A 358 9.49 -5.01 -26.24
CA LEU A 358 8.86 -6.31 -26.39
C LEU A 358 7.46 -6.21 -27.04
N GLY A 359 7.13 -5.09 -27.69
CA GLY A 359 5.80 -4.87 -28.27
C GLY A 359 5.58 -5.55 -29.61
N SER A 360 4.32 -5.81 -29.93
CA SER A 360 3.92 -6.29 -31.25
C SER A 360 4.26 -5.31 -32.37
N SER A 361 4.13 -4.00 -32.10
CA SER A 361 4.55 -2.93 -33.03
C SER A 361 6.05 -2.94 -33.31
N ASP A 362 6.85 -3.50 -32.42
CA ASP A 362 8.31 -3.59 -32.52
C ASP A 362 8.76 -4.95 -33.10
N GLY A 363 7.83 -5.72 -33.66
CA GLY A 363 8.11 -6.98 -34.35
C GLY A 363 8.10 -8.22 -33.46
N ILE A 364 7.63 -8.11 -32.21
CA ILE A 364 7.54 -9.26 -31.29
C ILE A 364 6.19 -9.96 -31.44
N THR A 365 6.23 -11.23 -31.84
CA THR A 365 5.03 -12.07 -31.91
C THR A 365 4.66 -12.57 -30.52
N TRP A 366 3.53 -12.08 -30.00
CA TRP A 366 2.91 -12.59 -28.79
C TRP A 366 1.87 -13.63 -29.13
N LYS A 367 1.93 -14.74 -28.42
CA LYS A 367 0.95 -15.82 -28.49
C LYS A 367 0.11 -15.84 -27.23
N LEU A 368 -1.17 -16.09 -27.39
CA LEU A 368 -2.13 -16.22 -26.30
C LEU A 368 -2.84 -17.57 -26.38
N TYR A 369 -3.02 -18.17 -25.21
CA TYR A 369 -3.92 -19.29 -25.01
C TYR A 369 -4.88 -18.95 -23.88
N ASP A 370 -6.15 -18.98 -24.23
CA ASP A 370 -7.26 -18.93 -23.28
C ASP A 370 -7.86 -20.33 -23.16
N TYR A 371 -8.18 -20.72 -21.93
CA TYR A 371 -8.93 -21.93 -21.66
C TYR A 371 -10.40 -21.58 -21.91
N ALA A 372 -10.88 -21.90 -23.11
CA ALA A 372 -12.23 -21.53 -23.53
C ALA A 372 -13.29 -22.17 -22.59
N ASP A 373 -14.03 -21.30 -21.90
CA ASP A 373 -15.24 -21.56 -21.08
C ASP A 373 -15.01 -22.15 -19.68
N ASN A 374 -14.51 -21.33 -18.74
CA ASN A 374 -14.13 -21.76 -17.39
C ASN A 374 -15.08 -21.31 -16.26
N ASN A 375 -16.40 -21.29 -16.47
CA ASN A 375 -17.35 -21.19 -15.34
C ASN A 375 -17.39 -22.48 -14.47
N ASP A 376 -16.52 -23.46 -14.71
CA ASP A 376 -16.36 -24.68 -13.90
C ASP A 376 -15.28 -24.47 -12.81
N PRO A 377 -15.66 -24.46 -11.51
CA PRO A 377 -14.73 -24.28 -10.40
C PRO A 377 -13.59 -25.32 -10.33
N THR A 378 -13.80 -26.52 -10.88
CA THR A 378 -12.80 -27.60 -10.86
C THR A 378 -11.69 -27.39 -11.89
N MET A 379 -12.01 -26.78 -13.02
CA MET A 379 -11.03 -26.38 -14.04
C MET A 379 -10.24 -25.16 -13.58
N ILE A 380 -10.90 -24.14 -13.00
CA ILE A 380 -10.23 -22.97 -12.39
C ILE A 380 -9.18 -23.41 -11.36
N ALA A 381 -9.51 -24.36 -10.47
CA ALA A 381 -8.59 -24.84 -9.45
C ALA A 381 -7.38 -25.59 -10.02
N THR A 382 -7.59 -26.36 -11.10
CA THR A 382 -6.51 -27.08 -11.78
C THR A 382 -5.60 -26.10 -12.52
N ASP A 383 -6.20 -25.19 -13.28
CA ASP A 383 -5.49 -24.18 -14.06
C ASP A 383 -4.72 -23.22 -13.16
N ALA A 384 -5.21 -22.87 -11.98
CA ALA A 384 -4.50 -22.03 -11.00
C ALA A 384 -3.11 -22.59 -10.65
N THR A 385 -2.92 -23.90 -10.72
CA THR A 385 -1.66 -24.57 -10.36
C THR A 385 -0.84 -25.09 -11.55
N ASP A 386 -1.39 -25.04 -12.77
CA ASP A 386 -0.65 -25.42 -13.97
C ASP A 386 0.34 -24.30 -14.38
N PHE A 387 1.61 -24.68 -14.52
CA PHE A 387 2.70 -23.83 -15.01
C PHE A 387 3.49 -24.48 -16.16
N ALA A 388 2.94 -25.52 -16.83
CA ALA A 388 3.62 -26.22 -17.90
C ALA A 388 4.03 -25.27 -19.06
N ALA A 389 3.17 -24.29 -19.36
CA ALA A 389 3.42 -23.28 -20.37
C ALA A 389 4.49 -22.25 -19.99
N ALA A 390 5.11 -22.31 -18.81
CA ALA A 390 6.32 -21.55 -18.50
C ALA A 390 7.57 -22.16 -19.18
N ASN A 391 7.57 -23.46 -19.47
CA ASN A 391 8.73 -24.16 -20.02
C ASN A 391 9.11 -23.56 -21.40
N PRO A 392 10.39 -23.21 -21.64
CA PRO A 392 10.81 -22.64 -22.92
C PRO A 392 10.60 -23.61 -24.10
N ALA A 393 10.58 -24.92 -23.87
CA ALA A 393 10.32 -25.94 -24.88
C ALA A 393 8.83 -26.26 -25.10
N PHE A 394 7.91 -25.60 -24.38
CA PHE A 394 6.48 -25.80 -24.53
C PHE A 394 6.03 -25.50 -25.97
N ASN A 395 5.22 -26.39 -26.56
CA ASN A 395 4.74 -26.23 -27.92
C ASN A 395 3.51 -25.32 -27.97
N ASP A 396 3.73 -24.05 -28.29
CA ASP A 396 2.69 -23.03 -28.46
C ASP A 396 2.32 -22.82 -29.94
N SER A 397 2.58 -23.77 -30.84
CA SER A 397 2.30 -23.61 -32.28
C SER A 397 0.81 -23.46 -32.60
N SER A 398 -0.07 -23.99 -31.74
CA SER A 398 -1.52 -23.87 -31.85
C SER A 398 -2.09 -22.62 -31.18
N TRP A 399 -1.27 -21.84 -30.46
CA TRP A 399 -1.72 -20.65 -29.74
C TRP A 399 -2.01 -19.51 -30.71
N GLN A 400 -2.96 -18.65 -30.32
CA GLN A 400 -3.42 -17.52 -31.12
C GLN A 400 -2.39 -16.41 -31.08
N THR A 401 -2.25 -15.61 -32.13
CA THR A 401 -1.38 -14.40 -32.09
C THR A 401 -2.20 -13.19 -31.67
N VAL A 402 -1.63 -12.37 -30.78
CA VAL A 402 -2.30 -11.19 -30.21
C VAL A 402 -1.39 -9.97 -30.24
N THR A 403 -2.00 -8.79 -30.11
CA THR A 403 -1.29 -7.51 -30.00
C THR A 403 -0.98 -7.20 -28.54
N VAL A 404 0.27 -6.86 -28.25
CA VAL A 404 0.72 -6.38 -26.94
C VAL A 404 1.44 -5.02 -27.11
N PRO A 405 1.06 -3.99 -26.31
CA PRO A 405 -0.07 -3.96 -25.39
C PRO A 405 -1.43 -3.98 -26.13
N GLY A 406 -2.48 -4.47 -25.48
CA GLY A 406 -3.83 -4.57 -26.03
C GLY A 406 -4.81 -5.25 -25.08
N ASP A 407 -6.06 -4.77 -25.08
CA ASP A 407 -7.17 -5.42 -24.38
C ASP A 407 -7.57 -6.70 -25.13
N VAL A 408 -7.47 -7.85 -24.47
CA VAL A 408 -7.76 -9.16 -25.08
C VAL A 408 -9.21 -9.62 -24.87
N THR A 409 -10.07 -8.75 -24.33
CA THR A 409 -11.52 -8.98 -24.18
C THR A 409 -12.34 -8.35 -25.32
N GLN A 410 -11.78 -7.37 -26.04
CA GLN A 410 -12.49 -6.59 -27.08
C GLN A 410 -11.93 -6.83 -28.48
N GLY A 411 -12.83 -7.07 -29.45
CA GLY A 411 -12.59 -6.92 -30.88
C GLY A 411 -11.66 -7.96 -31.53
N ALA A 412 -12.17 -8.77 -32.46
CA ALA A 412 -11.42 -9.57 -33.45
C ALA A 412 -10.15 -10.34 -32.96
N VAL A 413 -10.05 -10.70 -31.68
CA VAL A 413 -9.16 -11.76 -31.19
C VAL A 413 -9.77 -13.09 -31.63
N ALA A 414 -9.66 -13.39 -32.92
CA ALA A 414 -10.18 -14.63 -33.46
C ALA A 414 -9.26 -15.79 -33.04
N PRO A 415 -9.80 -16.93 -32.60
CA PRO A 415 -11.24 -17.25 -32.49
C PRO A 415 -11.92 -17.00 -31.13
N THR A 416 -11.26 -16.61 -30.03
CA THR A 416 -11.95 -16.48 -28.71
C THR A 416 -11.35 -15.38 -27.83
N PRO A 417 -12.11 -14.31 -27.49
CA PRO A 417 -11.71 -13.33 -26.48
C PRO A 417 -11.58 -13.96 -25.10
N VAL A 418 -10.69 -13.41 -24.27
CA VAL A 418 -10.51 -13.87 -22.89
C VAL A 418 -11.79 -13.63 -22.08
N GLY A 419 -12.32 -14.70 -21.49
CA GLY A 419 -13.50 -14.64 -20.62
C GLY A 419 -13.24 -14.01 -19.25
N THR A 420 -14.33 -13.71 -18.54
CA THR A 420 -14.28 -13.31 -17.12
C THR A 420 -14.10 -14.54 -16.23
N ASN A 421 -13.47 -14.37 -15.06
CA ASN A 421 -13.12 -15.46 -14.14
C ASN A 421 -12.31 -16.57 -14.83
N THR A 422 -11.31 -16.19 -15.62
CA THR A 422 -10.50 -17.15 -16.37
C THR A 422 -9.01 -16.91 -16.18
N TYR A 423 -8.24 -18.01 -16.17
CA TYR A 423 -6.80 -17.96 -16.34
C TYR A 423 -6.47 -18.01 -17.83
N PHE A 424 -5.45 -17.29 -18.24
CA PHE A 424 -4.95 -17.32 -19.62
C PHE A 424 -3.43 -17.12 -19.64
N TRP A 425 -2.82 -17.38 -20.79
CA TRP A 425 -1.37 -17.29 -20.94
C TRP A 425 -0.96 -16.43 -22.11
N TYR A 426 0.11 -15.67 -21.91
CA TYR A 426 0.93 -15.09 -22.97
C TYR A 426 2.26 -15.82 -23.10
N ARG A 427 2.77 -15.91 -24.32
CA ARG A 427 4.15 -16.35 -24.62
C ARG A 427 4.75 -15.52 -25.75
N ALA A 428 5.99 -15.09 -25.59
CA ALA A 428 6.77 -14.42 -26.63
C ALA A 428 8.19 -14.99 -26.70
N LYS A 429 8.67 -15.19 -27.92
CA LYS A 429 10.00 -15.72 -28.22
C LYS A 429 10.83 -14.68 -28.97
N PHE A 430 12.05 -14.43 -28.52
CA PHE A 430 12.90 -13.36 -29.06
C PHE A 430 14.40 -13.64 -28.87
N GLN A 431 15.22 -12.87 -29.58
CA GLN A 431 16.68 -12.85 -29.38
C GLN A 431 17.12 -11.45 -28.93
N LEU A 432 18.15 -11.40 -28.10
CA LEU A 432 18.70 -10.13 -27.62
C LEU A 432 19.45 -9.38 -28.74
N PRO A 433 19.38 -8.04 -28.80
CA PRO A 433 20.23 -7.23 -29.68
C PRO A 433 21.72 -7.34 -29.31
N ALA A 434 22.60 -7.11 -30.29
CA ALA A 434 24.05 -7.20 -30.09
C ALA A 434 24.59 -6.32 -28.95
N ALA A 435 24.02 -5.12 -28.77
CA ALA A 435 24.40 -4.20 -27.70
C ALA A 435 24.14 -4.78 -26.30
N MET A 436 23.07 -5.56 -26.12
CA MET A 436 22.78 -6.25 -24.86
C MET A 436 23.70 -7.46 -24.68
N LYS A 437 23.94 -8.24 -25.76
CA LYS A 437 24.84 -9.41 -25.72
C LYS A 437 26.26 -9.06 -25.26
N ALA A 438 26.73 -7.86 -25.60
CA ALA A 438 28.04 -7.36 -25.17
C ALA A 438 28.16 -7.18 -23.64
N MET A 439 27.04 -7.21 -22.90
CA MET A 439 26.95 -7.01 -21.45
C MET A 439 26.46 -8.26 -20.71
N ARG A 440 26.82 -9.46 -21.20
CA ARG A 440 26.31 -10.75 -20.74
C ARG A 440 26.53 -11.10 -19.26
N ASP A 441 27.36 -10.33 -18.55
CA ASP A 441 27.61 -10.52 -17.12
C ASP A 441 26.69 -9.68 -16.23
N ARG A 442 25.71 -9.00 -16.83
CA ARG A 442 24.78 -8.07 -16.19
C ARG A 442 23.38 -8.65 -16.13
N TYR A 443 22.69 -8.43 -15.02
CA TYR A 443 21.27 -8.78 -14.89
C TYR A 443 20.45 -7.99 -15.91
N LEU A 444 19.26 -8.50 -16.27
CA LEU A 444 18.29 -7.76 -17.08
C LEU A 444 17.11 -7.32 -16.22
N ILE A 445 16.37 -6.33 -16.69
CA ILE A 445 15.14 -5.84 -16.05
C ILE A 445 14.02 -5.81 -17.08
N LEU A 446 12.97 -6.57 -16.79
CA LEU A 446 11.70 -6.58 -17.51
C LEU A 446 10.76 -5.59 -16.82
N TYR A 447 10.29 -4.57 -17.54
CA TYR A 447 9.51 -3.48 -16.95
C TYR A 447 8.57 -2.81 -17.95
N ASN A 448 7.93 -1.73 -17.54
CA ASN A 448 7.11 -0.85 -18.38
C ASN A 448 5.79 -1.45 -18.89
N TYR A 449 5.19 -2.34 -18.11
CA TYR A 449 3.88 -2.93 -18.42
C TYR A 449 3.10 -3.21 -17.16
N ASN A 450 1.80 -3.42 -17.29
CA ASN A 450 0.94 -4.02 -16.28
C ASN A 450 0.15 -5.16 -16.92
N ILE A 451 -0.45 -5.99 -16.07
CA ILE A 451 -1.46 -6.98 -16.46
C ILE A 451 -2.71 -6.60 -15.68
N ASP A 452 -3.85 -6.49 -16.38
CA ASP A 452 -5.14 -6.29 -15.72
C ASP A 452 -5.40 -7.46 -14.75
N ASP A 453 -5.82 -7.14 -13.53
CA ASP A 453 -5.86 -8.01 -12.36
C ASP A 453 -4.52 -8.66 -11.96
N SER A 454 -4.24 -9.90 -12.38
CA SER A 454 -3.14 -10.71 -11.81
C SER A 454 -2.21 -11.31 -12.85
N ASP A 455 -0.94 -11.51 -12.48
CA ASP A 455 0.06 -12.20 -13.30
C ASP A 455 1.01 -13.09 -12.51
N TRP A 456 1.55 -14.11 -13.18
CA TRP A 456 2.77 -14.82 -12.85
C TRP A 456 3.68 -14.79 -14.07
N THR A 457 4.76 -14.02 -14.00
CA THR A 457 5.66 -13.76 -15.12
C THR A 457 6.91 -14.64 -15.02
N PHE A 458 7.25 -15.33 -16.11
CA PHE A 458 8.38 -16.25 -16.23
C PHE A 458 9.34 -15.83 -17.34
N PHE A 459 10.62 -16.14 -17.15
CA PHE A 459 11.68 -15.99 -18.16
C PHE A 459 12.43 -17.31 -18.30
N ASN A 460 12.43 -17.90 -19.51
CA ASN A 460 13.03 -19.21 -19.81
C ASN A 460 12.66 -20.31 -18.79
N GLY A 461 11.40 -20.30 -18.31
CA GLY A 461 10.90 -21.27 -17.33
C GLY A 461 11.11 -20.91 -15.86
N HIS A 462 11.84 -19.83 -15.56
CA HIS A 462 12.04 -19.35 -14.20
C HIS A 462 11.03 -18.27 -13.83
N LEU A 463 10.31 -18.44 -12.71
CA LEU A 463 9.39 -17.42 -12.21
C LEU A 463 10.16 -16.16 -11.81
N LEU A 464 9.85 -15.04 -12.44
CA LEU A 464 10.44 -13.74 -12.12
C LEU A 464 9.74 -13.08 -10.92
N GLY A 465 8.40 -13.14 -10.90
CA GLY A 465 7.52 -12.55 -9.91
C GLY A 465 6.05 -12.69 -10.28
N SER A 466 5.17 -12.25 -9.38
CA SER A 466 3.72 -12.22 -9.56
C SER A 466 3.09 -11.03 -8.84
N MET A 467 1.94 -10.59 -9.32
CA MET A 467 1.05 -9.68 -8.60
C MET A 467 -0.37 -10.20 -8.70
N GLU A 468 -1.13 -10.14 -7.62
CA GLU A 468 -2.49 -10.67 -7.54
C GLU A 468 -3.47 -9.53 -7.26
N GLN A 469 -4.51 -9.39 -8.08
CA GLN A 469 -5.56 -8.36 -7.97
C GLN A 469 -5.00 -6.91 -7.97
N MET A 470 -4.01 -6.66 -8.83
CA MET A 470 -3.26 -5.41 -8.93
C MET A 470 -3.25 -4.88 -10.38
N ALA A 471 -4.43 -4.72 -10.96
CA ALA A 471 -4.66 -4.27 -12.34
C ALA A 471 -3.81 -3.05 -12.76
N GLY A 472 -3.83 -1.99 -11.95
CA GLY A 472 -3.17 -0.72 -12.27
C GLY A 472 -1.68 -0.66 -11.94
N THR A 473 -1.07 -1.72 -11.42
CA THR A 473 0.31 -1.66 -10.89
C THR A 473 1.36 -1.96 -11.97
N GLN A 474 2.36 -1.11 -12.14
CA GLN A 474 3.45 -1.39 -13.07
C GLN A 474 4.29 -2.58 -12.60
N ARG A 475 4.59 -3.52 -13.49
CA ARG A 475 5.49 -4.65 -13.26
C ARG A 475 6.93 -4.23 -13.51
N LYS A 476 7.83 -4.64 -12.61
CA LYS A 476 9.28 -4.49 -12.75
C LYS A 476 9.96 -5.70 -12.12
N TYR A 477 10.57 -6.55 -12.95
CA TYR A 477 11.17 -7.80 -12.53
C TYR A 477 12.60 -7.94 -13.04
N ALA A 478 13.47 -8.48 -12.19
CA ALA A 478 14.85 -8.76 -12.53
C ALA A 478 15.03 -10.17 -13.09
N VAL A 479 15.86 -10.30 -14.11
CA VAL A 479 16.23 -11.56 -14.73
C VAL A 479 17.69 -11.87 -14.38
N ASP A 480 17.92 -13.03 -13.78
CA ASP A 480 19.26 -13.52 -13.49
C ASP A 480 20.02 -13.80 -14.80
N PRO A 481 21.25 -13.29 -14.99
CA PRO A 481 22.06 -13.56 -16.19
C PRO A 481 22.22 -15.04 -16.52
N SER A 482 22.19 -15.91 -15.50
CA SER A 482 22.32 -17.36 -15.68
C SER A 482 21.09 -18.01 -16.33
N TRP A 483 19.94 -17.33 -16.33
CA TRP A 483 18.70 -17.79 -16.98
C TRP A 483 18.59 -17.31 -18.42
N VAL A 484 19.49 -16.43 -18.87
CA VAL A 484 19.44 -15.79 -20.18
C VAL A 484 20.21 -16.61 -21.20
N ASN A 485 19.54 -16.96 -22.30
CA ASN A 485 20.19 -17.50 -23.49
C ASN A 485 20.77 -16.34 -24.32
N TRP A 486 21.94 -15.84 -23.94
CA TRP A 486 22.55 -14.63 -24.54
C TRP A 486 22.74 -14.70 -26.05
N ASP A 487 23.11 -15.87 -26.55
CA ASP A 487 23.39 -16.10 -27.98
C ASP A 487 22.22 -16.76 -28.73
N GLY A 488 21.12 -17.07 -28.04
CA GLY A 488 20.01 -17.84 -28.59
C GLY A 488 18.64 -17.24 -28.30
N ASP A 489 17.62 -18.08 -28.45
CA ASP A 489 16.24 -17.69 -28.22
C ASP A 489 15.93 -17.66 -26.72
N ASN A 490 15.19 -16.64 -26.32
CA ASN A 490 14.62 -16.48 -25.00
C ASN A 490 13.09 -16.49 -25.10
N VAL A 491 12.43 -16.93 -24.03
CA VAL A 491 10.98 -17.01 -23.92
C VAL A 491 10.54 -16.26 -22.67
N ILE A 492 9.62 -15.31 -22.83
CA ILE A 492 8.80 -14.79 -21.74
C ILE A 492 7.46 -15.50 -21.80
N ALA A 493 7.00 -16.00 -20.66
CA ALA A 493 5.68 -16.57 -20.49
C ALA A 493 4.98 -15.87 -19.33
N ILE A 494 3.73 -15.47 -19.49
CA ILE A 494 2.97 -14.77 -18.46
C ILE A 494 1.65 -15.51 -18.31
N LYS A 495 1.41 -16.09 -17.14
CA LYS A 495 0.07 -16.53 -16.76
C LYS A 495 -0.67 -15.35 -16.18
N ALA A 496 -1.91 -15.14 -16.54
CA ALA A 496 -2.73 -14.06 -16.04
C ALA A 496 -4.09 -14.59 -15.58
N TRP A 497 -4.74 -13.86 -14.68
CA TRP A 497 -6.12 -14.10 -14.25
C TRP A 497 -6.94 -12.86 -14.58
N ASN A 498 -8.12 -13.04 -15.18
CA ASN A 498 -9.12 -12.01 -15.38
C ASN A 498 -10.30 -12.29 -14.44
N GLY A 499 -10.54 -11.45 -13.43
CA GLY A 499 -11.72 -11.51 -12.56
C GLY A 499 -12.96 -10.86 -13.17
N GLY A 500 -12.79 -9.96 -14.14
CA GLY A 500 -13.89 -9.30 -14.84
C GLY A 500 -13.47 -7.98 -15.49
N GLY A 501 -14.23 -7.52 -16.48
CA GLY A 501 -13.90 -6.29 -17.20
C GLY A 501 -12.90 -6.52 -18.34
N ALA A 502 -11.95 -5.60 -18.50
CA ALA A 502 -10.88 -5.72 -19.50
C ALA A 502 -9.81 -6.72 -19.03
N ALA A 503 -8.95 -7.16 -19.95
CA ALA A 503 -7.90 -8.11 -19.61
C ALA A 503 -6.64 -7.87 -20.45
N GLY A 504 -5.51 -8.34 -19.91
CA GLY A 504 -4.26 -8.44 -20.65
C GLY A 504 -3.24 -7.36 -20.33
N VAL A 505 -2.21 -7.27 -21.19
CA VAL A 505 -1.18 -6.22 -21.07
C VAL A 505 -1.78 -4.89 -21.52
N THR A 506 -2.09 -4.00 -20.58
CA THR A 506 -2.77 -2.73 -20.91
C THR A 506 -1.80 -1.70 -21.49
N ALA A 507 -2.34 -0.69 -22.18
CA ALA A 507 -1.56 0.43 -22.71
C ALA A 507 -1.20 1.50 -21.65
N GLN A 508 -1.59 1.33 -20.38
CA GLN A 508 -1.46 2.34 -19.31
C GLN A 508 -0.02 2.85 -19.14
N TYR A 509 0.97 1.95 -19.20
CA TYR A 509 2.40 2.28 -19.06
C TYR A 509 3.16 2.24 -20.40
N GLY A 510 2.48 1.88 -21.48
CA GLY A 510 3.08 1.61 -22.79
C GLY A 510 3.37 0.12 -23.00
N THR A 511 4.54 -0.18 -23.52
CA THR A 511 4.91 -1.52 -23.99
C THR A 511 5.90 -2.19 -23.03
N PRO A 512 5.82 -3.51 -22.79
CA PRO A 512 6.83 -4.22 -22.02
C PRO A 512 8.21 -4.01 -22.64
N LYS A 513 9.22 -3.81 -21.81
CA LYS A 513 10.60 -3.55 -22.23
C LYS A 513 11.56 -4.39 -21.41
N LEU A 514 12.68 -4.75 -22.04
CA LEU A 514 13.80 -5.44 -21.39
C LEU A 514 15.05 -4.58 -21.54
N HIS A 515 15.70 -4.22 -20.44
CA HIS A 515 16.98 -3.50 -20.49
C HIS A 515 18.07 -4.18 -19.66
N VAL A 516 19.32 -3.88 -20.00
CA VAL A 516 20.47 -4.30 -19.18
C VAL A 516 20.45 -3.50 -17.89
N GLY A 517 20.64 -4.17 -16.75
CA GLY A 517 20.76 -3.54 -15.44
C GLY A 517 22.05 -2.73 -15.30
N SER A 518 22.07 -1.73 -14.41
CA SER A 518 23.23 -0.86 -14.18
C SER A 518 24.48 -1.60 -13.65
N ALA A 519 25.67 -1.09 -13.96
CA ALA A 519 27.00 -1.58 -13.58
C ALA A 519 27.30 -1.22 -12.15
N MET A 520 26.67 -0.14 -11.73
CA MET A 520 26.92 0.56 -10.50
C MET A 520 25.79 0.35 -9.51
N ALA A 521 24.78 -0.45 -9.86
CA ALA A 521 23.76 -0.94 -8.96
C ALA A 521 23.72 -2.47 -9.01
N GLY A 522 23.51 -3.11 -7.88
CA GLY A 522 23.23 -4.53 -7.78
C GLY A 522 21.81 -4.76 -7.25
N GLN A 523 21.48 -6.03 -7.05
CA GLN A 523 20.15 -6.43 -6.61
C GLN A 523 20.22 -7.59 -5.64
N ILE A 524 19.19 -7.72 -4.80
CA ILE A 524 19.02 -8.83 -3.88
C ILE A 524 17.68 -9.49 -4.19
N ALA A 525 17.64 -10.81 -4.30
CA ALA A 525 16.43 -11.56 -4.51
C ALA A 525 16.45 -12.90 -3.79
N GLY A 526 15.29 -13.33 -3.33
CA GLY A 526 15.13 -14.63 -2.69
C GLY A 526 13.68 -14.97 -2.45
N THR A 527 13.47 -15.95 -1.58
CA THR A 527 12.16 -16.42 -1.17
C THR A 527 11.97 -16.28 0.34
N VAL A 528 10.73 -16.10 0.75
CA VAL A 528 10.30 -16.26 2.13
C VAL A 528 9.35 -17.44 2.15
N THR A 529 9.61 -18.41 3.02
CA THR A 529 8.79 -19.62 3.16
C THR A 529 8.26 -19.76 4.58
N LEU A 530 7.20 -20.53 4.77
CA LEU A 530 6.77 -20.97 6.09
C LEU A 530 7.57 -22.21 6.49
N LYS A 531 8.23 -22.16 7.65
CA LYS A 531 9.19 -23.18 8.09
C LYS A 531 8.57 -24.55 8.37
N ASP A 532 7.36 -24.57 8.94
CA ASP A 532 6.80 -25.76 9.60
C ASP A 532 5.44 -26.19 9.03
N VAL A 533 5.02 -25.62 7.90
CA VAL A 533 3.67 -25.79 7.34
C VAL A 533 3.70 -25.65 5.82
N ALA A 534 3.02 -26.57 5.14
CA ALA A 534 2.60 -26.32 3.76
C ALA A 534 1.46 -25.29 3.76
N GLY A 535 1.67 -24.14 3.13
CA GLY A 535 0.65 -23.09 3.02
C GLY A 535 1.20 -21.76 2.52
N ALA A 536 0.30 -20.83 2.18
CA ALA A 536 0.65 -19.46 1.80
C ALA A 536 1.30 -18.70 2.96
N LEU A 537 2.21 -17.77 2.65
CA LEU A 537 2.82 -16.90 3.65
C LEU A 537 1.76 -16.14 4.48
N PRO A 538 2.06 -15.80 5.74
CA PRO A 538 1.19 -14.93 6.51
C PRO A 538 1.03 -13.60 5.77
N ALA A 539 -0.20 -13.12 5.64
CA ALA A 539 -0.43 -11.77 5.16
C ALA A 539 0.32 -10.76 6.05
N GLY A 540 0.98 -9.77 5.45
CA GLY A 540 1.69 -8.72 6.20
C GLY A 540 3.15 -9.07 6.59
N VAL A 541 3.78 -10.04 5.95
CA VAL A 541 5.25 -10.20 6.00
C VAL A 541 5.89 -9.01 5.27
N THR A 542 6.75 -8.25 5.96
CA THR A 542 7.55 -7.17 5.41
C THR A 542 9.02 -7.51 5.53
N LEU A 543 9.73 -7.51 4.42
CA LEU A 543 11.17 -7.61 4.38
C LEU A 543 11.78 -6.21 4.46
N SER A 544 12.76 -6.04 5.34
CA SER A 544 13.54 -4.81 5.45
C SER A 544 14.98 -5.08 5.05
N LEU A 545 15.55 -4.18 4.27
CA LEU A 545 16.96 -4.14 3.91
C LEU A 545 17.57 -2.88 4.52
N THR A 546 18.56 -3.04 5.39
CA THR A 546 19.23 -1.93 6.07
C THR A 546 20.69 -1.84 5.63
N SER A 547 21.14 -0.68 5.15
CA SER A 547 22.56 -0.46 4.82
C SER A 547 23.44 -0.52 6.08
N ALA A 548 24.73 -0.83 5.91
CA ALA A 548 25.68 -0.96 7.02
C ALA A 548 25.82 0.28 7.92
N ASP A 549 25.58 1.48 7.37
CA ASP A 549 25.57 2.75 8.11
C ASP A 549 24.22 3.06 8.80
N GLY A 550 23.22 2.21 8.61
CA GLY A 550 21.86 2.38 9.13
C GLY A 550 21.04 3.46 8.45
N ALA A 551 21.59 4.17 7.46
CA ALA A 551 20.98 5.35 6.85
C ALA A 551 19.87 5.01 5.84
N THR A 552 20.03 3.90 5.12
CA THR A 552 19.06 3.46 4.10
C THR A 552 18.31 2.24 4.61
N LYS A 553 17.01 2.41 4.83
CA LYS A 553 16.08 1.30 5.10
C LYS A 553 15.09 1.20 3.94
N LEU A 554 15.21 0.14 3.16
CA LEU A 554 14.24 -0.21 2.13
C LEU A 554 13.33 -1.31 2.68
N THR A 555 12.07 -1.32 2.26
CA THR A 555 11.14 -2.40 2.61
C THR A 555 10.42 -2.92 1.37
N THR A 556 10.11 -4.21 1.36
CA THR A 556 9.27 -4.84 0.35
C THR A 556 8.40 -5.92 0.99
N THR A 557 7.29 -6.28 0.35
CA THR A 557 6.43 -7.39 0.75
C THR A 557 6.68 -8.54 -0.22
N PRO A 558 6.92 -9.78 0.26
CA PRO A 558 6.98 -10.93 -0.63
C PRO A 558 5.68 -11.09 -1.42
N THR A 559 5.77 -11.67 -2.61
CA THR A 559 4.59 -12.09 -3.38
C THR A 559 3.82 -13.19 -2.64
N GLY A 560 2.62 -13.55 -3.12
CA GLY A 560 1.87 -14.70 -2.58
C GLY A 560 2.64 -16.02 -2.65
N ALA A 561 3.53 -16.16 -3.65
CA ALA A 561 4.48 -17.27 -3.79
C ALA A 561 5.73 -17.14 -2.90
N GLY A 562 5.83 -16.06 -2.12
CA GLY A 562 6.94 -15.77 -1.22
C GLY A 562 8.19 -15.22 -1.86
N THR A 563 8.19 -14.91 -3.15
CA THR A 563 9.37 -14.30 -3.80
C THR A 563 9.48 -12.81 -3.45
N PHE A 564 10.70 -12.30 -3.33
CA PHE A 564 10.95 -10.86 -3.12
C PHE A 564 12.19 -10.39 -3.86
N ARG A 565 12.26 -9.08 -4.13
CA ARG A 565 13.46 -8.43 -4.69
C ARG A 565 13.66 -7.01 -4.15
N PHE A 566 14.92 -6.62 -4.04
CA PHE A 566 15.37 -5.24 -3.89
C PHE A 566 16.18 -4.88 -5.14
N LEU A 567 15.74 -3.84 -5.84
CA LEU A 567 16.33 -3.41 -7.11
C LEU A 567 17.20 -2.18 -6.90
N ASP A 568 18.11 -1.95 -7.85
CA ASP A 568 18.89 -0.72 -8.01
C ASP A 568 19.66 -0.28 -6.76
N LEU A 569 20.21 -1.27 -6.03
CA LEU A 569 20.97 -1.07 -4.80
C LEU A 569 22.40 -0.62 -5.11
N LEU A 570 22.87 0.45 -4.49
CA LEU A 570 24.29 0.81 -4.59
C LEU A 570 25.17 -0.30 -3.98
N PRO A 571 26.40 -0.51 -4.49
CA PRO A 571 27.33 -1.47 -3.93
C PRO A 571 27.61 -1.18 -2.45
N GLY A 572 27.55 -2.22 -1.63
CA GLY A 572 27.70 -2.09 -0.20
C GLY A 572 27.14 -3.28 0.56
N THR A 573 27.35 -3.27 1.87
CA THR A 573 26.82 -4.31 2.75
C THR A 573 25.44 -3.91 3.27
N TYR A 574 24.50 -4.84 3.17
CA TYR A 574 23.12 -4.70 3.61
C TYR A 574 22.72 -5.86 4.52
N THR A 575 21.80 -5.60 5.44
CA THR A 575 21.21 -6.63 6.30
C THR A 575 19.74 -6.79 5.94
N LEU A 576 19.37 -7.98 5.46
CA LEU A 576 18.01 -8.40 5.15
C LEU A 576 17.37 -9.03 6.39
N THR A 577 16.17 -8.59 6.74
CA THR A 577 15.37 -9.14 7.86
C THR A 577 13.91 -9.30 7.44
N ALA A 578 13.27 -10.40 7.84
CA ALA A 578 11.81 -10.52 7.79
C ALA A 578 11.18 -9.99 9.07
N THR A 579 10.15 -9.18 8.92
CA THR A 579 9.34 -8.60 9.99
C THR A 579 7.87 -8.72 9.61
N GLY A 580 6.95 -8.48 10.53
CA GLY A 580 5.52 -8.51 10.26
C GLY A 580 4.75 -8.87 11.51
N ARG A 581 3.48 -8.46 11.58
CA ARG A 581 2.66 -8.67 12.78
C ARG A 581 2.47 -10.15 13.12
N LEU A 582 2.38 -10.99 12.09
CA LEU A 582 2.21 -12.44 12.20
C LEU A 582 3.54 -13.21 12.05
N VAL A 583 4.67 -12.52 11.96
CA VAL A 583 6.01 -13.13 11.85
C VAL A 583 6.59 -13.31 13.25
N GLY A 584 6.79 -14.57 13.66
CA GLY A 584 7.40 -14.91 14.95
C GLY A 584 8.92 -14.83 14.90
N GLN A 585 9.55 -15.78 14.18
CA GLN A 585 10.99 -15.82 13.97
C GLN A 585 11.31 -16.08 12.50
N SER A 586 12.42 -15.53 12.03
CA SER A 586 13.03 -15.90 10.75
C SER A 586 14.24 -16.81 10.95
N THR A 587 14.46 -17.74 10.04
CA THR A 587 15.66 -18.57 9.94
C THR A 587 16.25 -18.42 8.54
N PRO A 588 17.48 -17.88 8.40
CA PRO A 588 18.24 -17.19 9.44
C PRO A 588 17.50 -15.93 9.97
N ALA A 589 17.88 -15.45 11.15
CA ALA A 589 17.26 -14.24 11.73
C ALA A 589 17.45 -13.01 10.82
N SER A 590 18.61 -12.93 10.20
CA SER A 590 18.96 -11.93 9.19
C SER A 590 19.98 -12.49 8.22
N ILE A 591 20.06 -11.96 7.01
CA ILE A 591 21.12 -12.26 6.04
C ILE A 591 21.92 -10.98 5.78
N ALA A 592 23.24 -11.04 5.97
CA ALA A 592 24.14 -9.95 5.62
C ALA A 592 24.68 -10.18 4.21
N GLU A 593 24.36 -9.28 3.28
CA GLU A 593 24.69 -9.41 1.88
C GLU A 593 25.55 -8.26 1.39
N ASN A 594 26.56 -8.59 0.60
CA ASN A 594 27.44 -7.60 -0.01
C ASN A 594 27.04 -7.40 -1.47
N VAL A 595 26.23 -6.37 -1.72
CA VAL A 595 25.79 -6.00 -3.05
C VAL A 595 26.98 -5.56 -3.88
N VAL A 596 27.12 -6.17 -5.06
CA VAL A 596 28.11 -5.80 -6.07
C VAL A 596 27.37 -5.21 -7.27
N GLY A 597 27.86 -4.09 -7.78
CA GLY A 597 27.31 -3.44 -8.95
C GLY A 597 27.30 -4.38 -10.17
N GLY A 598 26.22 -4.32 -10.96
CA GLY A 598 26.02 -5.18 -12.12
C GLY A 598 25.61 -6.61 -11.81
N LYS A 599 25.46 -6.99 -10.53
CA LYS A 599 25.15 -8.37 -10.13
C LYS A 599 23.81 -8.47 -9.42
N LEU A 600 23.10 -9.57 -9.70
CA LEU A 600 21.96 -10.02 -8.92
C LEU A 600 22.47 -11.05 -7.91
N LEU A 601 22.24 -10.80 -6.62
CA LEU A 601 22.42 -11.76 -5.54
C LEU A 601 21.10 -12.53 -5.35
N SER A 602 20.99 -13.69 -5.98
CA SER A 602 19.84 -14.60 -5.87
C SER A 602 20.04 -15.63 -4.74
N GLY A 603 18.96 -16.32 -4.35
CA GLY A 603 18.99 -17.40 -3.32
C GLY A 603 18.96 -16.91 -1.88
N GLN A 604 18.45 -15.69 -1.66
CA GLN A 604 18.42 -15.04 -0.36
C GLN A 604 17.20 -15.46 0.44
N ASP A 605 17.20 -16.72 0.90
CA ASP A 605 16.00 -17.37 1.40
C ASP A 605 15.84 -17.26 2.93
N LEU A 606 14.65 -16.89 3.37
CA LEU A 606 14.25 -16.80 4.77
C LEU A 606 13.07 -17.74 5.04
N ALA A 607 13.15 -18.57 6.07
CA ALA A 607 11.99 -19.30 6.57
C ALA A 607 11.41 -18.55 7.77
N VAL A 608 10.12 -18.19 7.74
CA VAL A 608 9.42 -17.54 8.85
C VAL A 608 8.50 -18.51 9.57
N THR A 609 8.33 -18.31 10.88
CA THR A 609 7.29 -18.95 11.69
C THR A 609 6.16 -17.97 11.98
N TYR A 610 4.98 -18.49 12.30
CA TYR A 610 3.89 -17.67 12.82
C TYR A 610 4.25 -17.09 14.20
N ALA A 611 3.75 -15.89 14.48
CA ALA A 611 3.83 -15.30 15.81
C ALA A 611 3.12 -16.20 16.84
N ALA A 612 3.75 -16.40 18.00
CA ALA A 612 3.12 -17.07 19.12
C ALA A 612 2.13 -16.11 19.80
N PHE A 613 0.91 -16.59 20.04
CA PHE A 613 -0.12 -15.85 20.75
C PHE A 613 -0.27 -16.34 22.20
N PRO A 614 -0.92 -15.55 23.09
CA PRO A 614 -1.14 -15.98 24.47
C PRO A 614 -1.81 -17.36 24.56
N ILE A 615 -1.34 -18.19 25.50
CA ILE A 615 -2.00 -19.44 25.85
C ILE A 615 -3.37 -19.11 26.44
N LEU A 616 -4.42 -19.60 25.80
CA LEU A 616 -5.78 -19.38 26.26
C LEU A 616 -6.16 -20.44 27.30
N PRO A 617 -6.52 -20.05 28.54
CA PRO A 617 -7.00 -21.01 29.53
C PRO A 617 -8.30 -21.69 29.05
N LYS A 618 -8.53 -22.92 29.48
CA LYS A 618 -9.83 -23.57 29.27
C LYS A 618 -10.91 -22.75 29.98
N VAL A 619 -11.95 -22.36 29.23
CA VAL A 619 -13.10 -21.65 29.79
C VAL A 619 -13.86 -22.59 30.73
N VAL A 620 -14.20 -22.10 31.91
CA VAL A 620 -14.95 -22.86 32.93
C VAL A 620 -16.28 -22.23 33.29
N ASP A 621 -16.48 -20.95 32.95
CA ASP A 621 -17.74 -20.23 33.15
C ASP A 621 -18.19 -19.57 31.85
N LYS A 622 -19.47 -19.77 31.47
CA LYS A 622 -19.96 -19.50 30.11
C LYS A 622 -21.32 -18.84 30.18
N ALA A 623 -21.46 -17.68 29.56
CA ALA A 623 -22.71 -16.95 29.49
C ALA A 623 -23.08 -16.58 28.04
N VAL A 624 -24.38 -16.53 27.76
CA VAL A 624 -24.93 -15.95 26.52
C VAL A 624 -25.83 -14.79 26.89
N TYR A 625 -25.55 -13.61 26.34
CA TYR A 625 -26.34 -12.41 26.56
C TYR A 625 -27.51 -12.36 25.59
N TYR A 626 -28.71 -12.21 26.15
CA TYR A 626 -29.95 -11.95 25.43
C TYR A 626 -30.90 -11.17 26.35
N ASP A 627 -31.34 -9.99 25.91
CA ASP A 627 -32.32 -9.18 26.62
C ASP A 627 -33.33 -8.58 25.63
N PRO A 628 -34.60 -9.03 25.64
CA PRO A 628 -35.63 -8.52 24.74
C PRO A 628 -36.03 -7.06 25.02
N GLY A 629 -35.54 -6.48 26.12
CA GLY A 629 -35.69 -5.05 26.41
C GLY A 629 -34.73 -4.14 25.64
N TYR A 630 -33.77 -4.72 24.93
CA TYR A 630 -32.77 -4.00 24.12
C TYR A 630 -32.96 -4.31 22.63
N ASP A 631 -32.78 -3.28 21.80
CA ASP A 631 -32.89 -3.39 20.35
C ASP A 631 -31.79 -4.27 19.76
N THR A 632 -32.05 -4.79 18.57
CA THR A 632 -31.03 -5.39 17.68
C THR A 632 -30.81 -4.51 16.44
N SER A 633 -29.79 -4.81 15.63
CA SER A 633 -29.47 -4.07 14.39
C SER A 633 -29.59 -4.96 13.16
N TRP A 634 -28.48 -5.58 12.75
CA TRP A 634 -28.35 -6.45 11.58
C TRP A 634 -28.67 -7.89 11.90
N ILE A 635 -28.50 -8.30 13.16
CA ILE A 635 -29.16 -9.48 13.71
C ILE A 635 -30.57 -9.06 14.10
N ASN A 636 -31.60 -9.82 13.74
CA ASN A 636 -32.97 -9.58 14.20
C ASN A 636 -33.30 -10.39 15.46
N ASP A 637 -34.44 -10.11 16.11
CA ASP A 637 -34.86 -10.78 17.34
C ASP A 637 -34.92 -12.31 17.22
N ALA A 638 -35.39 -12.82 16.09
CA ALA A 638 -35.52 -14.27 15.88
C ALA A 638 -34.14 -14.94 15.72
N GLU A 639 -33.21 -14.29 15.05
CA GLU A 639 -31.82 -14.75 14.90
C GLU A 639 -31.07 -14.68 16.23
N ALA A 640 -31.26 -13.61 17.01
CA ALA A 640 -30.68 -13.47 18.34
C ALA A 640 -31.21 -14.53 19.31
N GLN A 641 -32.51 -14.85 19.23
CA GLN A 641 -33.13 -15.97 19.95
C GLN A 641 -32.56 -17.32 19.51
N GLN A 642 -32.37 -17.52 18.20
CA GLN A 642 -31.78 -18.75 17.67
C GLN A 642 -30.37 -19.00 18.22
N ALA A 643 -29.50 -17.98 18.17
CA ALA A 643 -28.16 -18.08 18.74
C ALA A 643 -28.22 -18.30 20.26
N ARG A 644 -29.09 -17.59 20.98
CA ARG A 644 -29.32 -17.82 22.43
C ARG A 644 -29.70 -19.27 22.71
N ASP A 645 -30.73 -19.79 22.05
CA ASP A 645 -31.23 -21.15 22.25
C ASP A 645 -30.15 -22.19 21.99
N TYR A 646 -29.35 -21.99 20.94
CA TYR A 646 -28.19 -22.84 20.64
C TYR A 646 -27.19 -22.81 21.80
N PHE A 647 -26.70 -21.65 22.23
CA PHE A 647 -25.68 -21.59 23.28
C PHE A 647 -26.20 -22.11 24.64
N VAL A 648 -27.47 -21.85 24.98
CA VAL A 648 -28.11 -22.46 26.17
C VAL A 648 -28.11 -23.99 26.06
N SER A 649 -28.43 -24.56 24.90
CA SER A 649 -28.34 -26.00 24.66
C SER A 649 -26.92 -26.56 24.81
N GLN A 650 -25.89 -25.72 24.62
CA GLN A 650 -24.47 -26.06 24.81
C GLN A 650 -23.97 -25.79 26.25
N GLY A 651 -24.88 -25.49 27.18
CA GLY A 651 -24.60 -25.29 28.60
C GLY A 651 -24.08 -23.90 28.95
N TYR A 652 -24.45 -22.87 28.18
CA TYR A 652 -24.22 -21.48 28.55
C TYR A 652 -25.36 -20.96 29.43
N THR A 653 -25.03 -20.12 30.39
CA THR A 653 -26.02 -19.43 31.22
C THR A 653 -26.59 -18.24 30.46
N GLU A 654 -27.90 -18.20 30.23
CA GLU A 654 -28.56 -17.01 29.70
C GLU A 654 -28.53 -15.87 30.74
N VAL A 655 -28.12 -14.69 30.31
CA VAL A 655 -28.10 -13.47 31.13
C VAL A 655 -28.74 -12.30 30.40
N ASP A 656 -29.55 -11.52 31.12
CA ASP A 656 -30.06 -10.23 30.65
C ASP A 656 -29.00 -9.12 30.80
N ALA A 657 -29.33 -7.85 30.51
CA ALA A 657 -28.34 -6.77 30.57
C ALA A 657 -27.76 -6.54 31.97
N VAL A 658 -28.56 -6.75 33.03
CA VAL A 658 -28.10 -6.60 34.42
C VAL A 658 -27.24 -7.81 34.83
N GLY A 659 -27.67 -9.01 34.45
CA GLY A 659 -26.94 -10.25 34.65
C GLY A 659 -25.59 -10.24 33.94
N LEU A 660 -25.52 -9.69 32.73
CA LEU A 660 -24.29 -9.53 31.97
C LEU A 660 -23.28 -8.64 32.72
N ALA A 661 -23.72 -7.49 33.25
CA ALA A 661 -22.87 -6.61 34.04
C ALA A 661 -22.39 -7.30 35.32
N GLY A 662 -23.28 -8.01 36.03
CA GLY A 662 -22.93 -8.80 37.21
C GLY A 662 -21.90 -9.90 36.91
N PHE A 663 -22.10 -10.64 35.82
CA PHE A 663 -21.19 -11.67 35.33
C PHE A 663 -19.79 -11.07 35.09
N MET A 664 -19.69 -10.06 34.21
CA MET A 664 -18.42 -9.42 33.88
C MET A 664 -17.72 -8.82 35.10
N GLN A 665 -18.44 -8.15 36.00
CA GLN A 665 -17.88 -7.55 37.22
C GLN A 665 -17.32 -8.60 38.19
N SER A 666 -17.99 -9.73 38.31
CA SER A 666 -17.51 -10.85 39.13
C SER A 666 -16.20 -11.43 38.57
N HIS A 667 -16.08 -11.55 37.25
CA HIS A 667 -14.90 -12.07 36.57
C HIS A 667 -13.74 -11.08 36.49
N ILE A 668 -14.01 -9.77 36.51
CA ILE A 668 -12.98 -8.75 36.72
C ILE A 668 -12.23 -9.01 38.03
N THR A 669 -12.96 -9.39 39.08
CA THR A 669 -12.40 -9.62 40.41
C THR A 669 -11.81 -11.02 40.56
N SER A 670 -12.55 -12.05 40.12
CA SER A 670 -12.16 -13.45 40.31
C SER A 670 -11.09 -13.92 39.32
N LYS A 671 -11.05 -13.31 38.12
CA LYS A 671 -10.22 -13.73 36.97
C LYS A 671 -10.42 -15.19 36.56
N VAL A 672 -11.55 -15.78 36.95
CA VAL A 672 -11.91 -17.15 36.52
C VAL A 672 -12.09 -17.14 34.99
N PRO A 673 -11.44 -18.07 34.25
CA PRO A 673 -11.56 -18.17 32.79
C PRO A 673 -13.02 -18.25 32.34
N SER A 674 -13.47 -17.22 31.64
CA SER A 674 -14.87 -16.98 31.33
C SER A 674 -15.05 -16.49 29.90
N VAL A 675 -16.20 -16.81 29.31
CA VAL A 675 -16.62 -16.29 27.99
C VAL A 675 -18.07 -15.82 28.02
N VAL A 676 -18.33 -14.73 27.31
CA VAL A 676 -19.66 -14.25 26.98
C VAL A 676 -19.85 -14.35 25.47
N VAL A 677 -20.96 -14.93 25.04
CA VAL A 677 -21.44 -14.81 23.66
C VAL A 677 -22.53 -13.75 23.62
N LEU A 678 -22.39 -12.77 22.75
CA LEU A 678 -23.41 -11.76 22.48
C LEU A 678 -24.30 -12.31 21.36
N SER A 679 -25.51 -12.77 21.70
CA SER A 679 -26.45 -13.25 20.67
C SER A 679 -27.17 -12.09 19.96
N GLN A 680 -27.27 -10.94 20.62
CA GLN A 680 -27.63 -9.66 20.00
C GLN A 680 -26.36 -8.93 19.55
N ASP A 681 -26.43 -8.23 18.41
CA ASP A 681 -25.32 -7.46 17.84
C ASP A 681 -25.16 -6.05 18.46
N ILE A 682 -26.11 -5.66 19.30
CA ILE A 682 -26.07 -4.44 20.10
C ILE A 682 -25.71 -4.79 21.55
N VAL A 683 -24.66 -4.17 22.07
CA VAL A 683 -24.19 -4.33 23.46
C VAL A 683 -24.92 -3.33 24.36
N PRO A 684 -25.39 -3.72 25.56
CA PRO A 684 -26.14 -2.81 26.44
C PRO A 684 -25.23 -1.81 27.16
N ASP A 685 -25.81 -0.65 27.49
CA ASP A 685 -25.18 0.41 28.30
C ASP A 685 -24.84 -0.02 29.74
N THR A 686 -25.34 -1.16 30.20
CA THR A 686 -24.97 -1.74 31.50
C THR A 686 -23.51 -2.22 31.56
N VAL A 687 -22.86 -2.46 30.41
CA VAL A 687 -21.43 -2.84 30.34
C VAL A 687 -20.58 -1.91 29.48
N VAL A 688 -21.21 -0.93 28.83
CA VAL A 688 -20.57 0.10 28.01
C VAL A 688 -20.99 1.49 28.49
N ASP A 689 -20.05 2.19 29.12
CA ASP A 689 -20.30 3.53 29.63
C ASP A 689 -20.31 4.58 28.51
N ILE A 690 -21.33 5.45 28.50
CA ILE A 690 -21.40 6.61 27.63
C ILE A 690 -21.22 7.86 28.49
N THR A 691 -20.14 8.61 28.24
CA THR A 691 -19.82 9.83 28.98
C THR A 691 -19.66 10.98 27.99
N SER A 692 -20.30 12.11 28.28
CA SER A 692 -20.22 13.32 27.44
C SER A 692 -20.56 13.08 25.96
N GLY A 693 -21.53 12.21 25.69
CA GLY A 693 -21.98 11.90 24.32
C GLY A 693 -20.99 11.06 23.51
N ALA A 694 -20.10 10.32 24.17
CA ALA A 694 -19.17 9.38 23.53
C ALA A 694 -19.02 8.11 24.37
N VAL A 695 -18.65 7.01 23.73
CA VAL A 695 -18.29 5.76 24.41
C VAL A 695 -17.00 5.98 25.20
N ALA A 696 -17.01 5.67 26.49
CA ALA A 696 -15.83 5.74 27.33
C ALA A 696 -14.89 4.56 27.05
N SER A 697 -13.58 4.83 27.03
CA SER A 697 -12.55 3.79 26.84
C SER A 697 -12.36 2.88 28.07
N LYS A 698 -12.97 3.24 29.20
CA LYS A 698 -13.00 2.44 30.42
C LYS A 698 -14.46 2.16 30.76
N SER A 699 -14.82 0.89 30.63
CA SER A 699 -16.11 0.32 31.04
C SER A 699 -15.92 -1.05 31.66
N ILE A 700 -17.01 -1.63 32.20
CA ILE A 700 -17.05 -3.01 32.68
C ILE A 700 -16.55 -3.99 31.59
N LEU A 701 -16.97 -3.82 30.34
CA LEU A 701 -16.52 -4.67 29.24
C LEU A 701 -15.00 -4.61 29.03
N SER A 702 -14.42 -3.40 28.97
CA SER A 702 -12.97 -3.24 28.81
C SER A 702 -12.19 -3.82 30.01
N GLY A 703 -12.74 -3.69 31.22
CA GLY A 703 -12.17 -4.28 32.44
C GLY A 703 -12.22 -5.80 32.42
N TYR A 704 -13.32 -6.37 31.93
CA TYR A 704 -13.50 -7.82 31.80
C TYR A 704 -12.51 -8.41 30.79
N LEU A 705 -12.33 -7.78 29.63
CA LEU A 705 -11.29 -8.16 28.66
C LEU A 705 -9.89 -8.06 29.28
N ALA A 706 -9.57 -6.95 29.96
CA ALA A 706 -8.27 -6.76 30.61
C ALA A 706 -8.00 -7.78 31.74
N ALA A 707 -9.06 -8.31 32.37
CA ALA A 707 -8.97 -9.33 33.42
C ALA A 707 -8.84 -10.77 32.90
N GLY A 708 -8.86 -10.97 31.57
CA GLY A 708 -8.76 -12.29 30.94
C GLY A 708 -10.09 -12.87 30.46
N GLY A 709 -11.18 -12.11 30.58
CA GLY A 709 -12.50 -12.47 30.05
C GLY A 709 -12.55 -12.43 28.54
N ARG A 710 -13.48 -13.20 27.97
CA ARG A 710 -13.65 -13.32 26.52
C ARG A 710 -15.04 -12.93 26.06
N VAL A 711 -15.13 -12.29 24.89
CA VAL A 711 -16.39 -11.90 24.26
C VAL A 711 -16.39 -12.39 22.82
N LEU A 712 -17.42 -13.12 22.41
CA LEU A 712 -17.73 -13.44 21.02
C LEU A 712 -18.93 -12.61 20.55
N GLN A 713 -18.79 -11.93 19.42
CA GLN A 713 -19.87 -11.19 18.78
C GLN A 713 -20.14 -11.69 17.36
N TYR A 714 -21.43 -11.70 16.99
CA TYR A 714 -21.93 -11.85 15.63
C TYR A 714 -22.51 -10.52 15.14
N GLY A 715 -22.59 -10.34 13.82
CA GLY A 715 -23.41 -9.28 13.23
C GLY A 715 -22.68 -7.97 12.94
N ASP A 716 -23.37 -6.87 13.26
CA ASP A 716 -22.98 -5.48 12.97
C ASP A 716 -21.57 -5.14 13.50
N ILE A 717 -21.08 -3.97 13.12
CA ILE A 717 -19.80 -3.42 13.56
C ILE A 717 -19.81 -3.34 15.10
N PRO A 718 -18.84 -3.98 15.80
CA PRO A 718 -18.78 -3.94 17.26
C PRO A 718 -18.87 -2.52 17.80
N PHE A 719 -19.82 -2.29 18.71
CA PHE A 719 -20.04 -1.01 19.37
C PHE A 719 -20.42 0.17 18.44
N TYR A 720 -20.87 -0.08 17.21
CA TYR A 720 -21.42 0.98 16.37
C TYR A 720 -22.72 1.56 16.95
N ASN A 721 -23.52 0.68 17.57
CA ASN A 721 -24.68 1.02 18.36
C ASN A 721 -24.52 0.45 19.78
N ILE A 722 -24.88 1.25 20.79
CA ILE A 722 -24.98 0.82 22.19
C ILE A 722 -26.45 0.90 22.59
N GLY A 723 -27.00 -0.21 23.07
CA GLY A 723 -28.39 -0.27 23.48
C GLY A 723 -28.60 0.51 24.77
N GLN A 724 -29.72 1.24 24.88
CA GLN A 724 -30.00 2.10 26.04
C GLN A 724 -31.04 1.49 26.97
N THR A 725 -30.80 1.62 28.28
CA THR A 725 -31.77 1.27 29.30
C THR A 725 -33.07 2.05 29.06
N GLY A 726 -34.18 1.34 28.85
CA GLY A 726 -35.49 1.95 28.54
C GLY A 726 -35.86 2.02 27.06
N GLY A 727 -35.02 1.46 26.18
CA GLY A 727 -35.27 1.31 24.74
C GLY A 727 -34.51 2.31 23.88
N GLY A 728 -34.25 1.93 22.62
CA GLY A 728 -33.46 2.71 21.68
C GLY A 728 -31.95 2.43 21.76
N ARG A 729 -31.20 3.18 20.93
CA ARG A 729 -29.75 3.00 20.76
C ARG A 729 -29.01 4.33 20.68
N PHE A 730 -27.82 4.36 21.28
CA PHE A 730 -26.81 5.39 21.07
C PHE A 730 -25.91 4.99 19.90
N ASN A 731 -25.90 5.78 18.83
CA ASN A 731 -25.03 5.53 17.68
C ASN A 731 -23.65 6.15 17.91
N ALA A 732 -22.65 5.30 18.19
CA ALA A 732 -21.27 5.71 18.38
C ALA A 732 -20.47 5.73 17.07
N GLY A 733 -21.00 5.10 16.02
CA GLY A 733 -20.29 4.89 14.76
C GLY A 733 -19.00 4.07 14.97
N ASN A 734 -18.03 4.23 14.07
CA ASN A 734 -16.73 3.55 14.17
C ASN A 734 -15.91 3.98 15.42
N ASN A 735 -16.29 5.08 16.07
CA ASN A 735 -15.62 5.56 17.28
C ASN A 735 -15.88 4.65 18.49
N GLY A 736 -17.01 3.91 18.51
CA GLY A 736 -17.33 2.99 19.61
C GLY A 736 -16.27 1.88 19.75
N ALA A 737 -16.00 1.16 18.66
CA ALA A 737 -14.93 0.16 18.62
C ALA A 737 -13.56 0.78 18.94
N THR A 738 -13.26 1.94 18.36
CA THR A 738 -11.98 2.62 18.57
C THR A 738 -11.78 2.98 20.05
N ALA A 739 -12.83 3.40 20.75
CA ALA A 739 -12.76 3.75 22.16
C ALA A 739 -12.55 2.52 23.07
N LEU A 740 -13.30 1.42 22.85
CA LEU A 740 -13.27 0.24 23.73
C LEU A 740 -12.22 -0.81 23.36
N LEU A 741 -12.04 -1.05 22.07
CA LEU A 741 -11.12 -2.06 21.55
C LEU A 741 -9.76 -1.47 21.14
N GLY A 742 -9.68 -0.15 21.00
CA GLY A 742 -8.45 0.54 20.58
C GLY A 742 -8.20 0.54 19.07
N PHE A 743 -9.15 0.06 18.27
CA PHE A 743 -9.05 0.07 16.80
C PHE A 743 -10.42 0.14 16.11
N ASN A 744 -10.43 0.48 14.81
CA ASN A 744 -11.64 0.48 14.00
C ASN A 744 -11.98 -0.96 13.54
N ALA A 745 -12.98 -1.56 14.17
CA ALA A 745 -13.46 -2.91 13.85
C ALA A 745 -14.13 -3.06 12.47
N ALA A 746 -14.28 -1.95 11.73
CA ALA A 746 -14.68 -1.90 10.33
C ALA A 746 -13.73 -0.99 9.52
N GLY A 747 -12.42 -1.10 9.76
CA GLY A 747 -11.40 -0.32 9.04
C GLY A 747 -11.05 -0.81 7.64
N GLY A 748 -11.65 -1.91 7.18
CA GLY A 748 -11.42 -2.48 5.83
C GLY A 748 -12.28 -1.83 4.74
N GLY A 749 -12.17 -2.35 3.51
CA GLY A 749 -13.06 -2.03 2.39
C GLY A 749 -14.46 -2.58 2.63
N TRP A 750 -15.46 -1.70 2.58
CA TRP A 750 -16.85 -2.05 2.88
C TRP A 750 -17.58 -2.55 1.65
N ASP A 751 -18.60 -3.38 1.90
CA ASP A 751 -19.64 -3.79 0.97
C ASP A 751 -19.10 -4.39 -0.34
N VAL A 752 -17.93 -5.03 -0.27
CA VAL A 752 -17.35 -5.74 -1.42
C VAL A 752 -18.16 -6.98 -1.76
N GLY A 753 -18.71 -7.65 -0.73
CA GLY A 753 -19.64 -8.76 -0.93
C GLY A 753 -18.97 -10.08 -1.32
N ASP A 754 -17.66 -10.22 -1.14
CA ASP A 754 -16.95 -11.46 -1.46
C ASP A 754 -17.16 -12.54 -0.40
N LEU A 755 -17.22 -13.79 -0.87
CA LEU A 755 -17.22 -14.96 0.00
C LEU A 755 -15.92 -15.02 0.80
N VAL A 756 -16.01 -15.15 2.12
CA VAL A 756 -14.82 -15.21 2.97
C VAL A 756 -14.02 -16.48 2.74
N THR A 757 -12.69 -16.34 2.80
CA THR A 757 -11.74 -17.46 2.76
C THR A 757 -11.18 -17.73 4.15
N LEU A 758 -11.16 -19.01 4.54
CA LEU A 758 -10.57 -19.46 5.80
C LEU A 758 -9.06 -19.26 5.79
N THR A 759 -8.56 -18.55 6.80
CA THR A 759 -7.12 -18.49 7.05
C THR A 759 -6.60 -19.81 7.59
N PRO A 760 -5.27 -20.01 7.56
CA PRO A 760 -4.70 -21.18 8.19
C PRO A 760 -4.95 -21.26 9.71
N TYR A 761 -5.16 -20.12 10.39
CA TYR A 761 -5.59 -20.11 11.80
C TYR A 761 -7.02 -20.64 11.96
N ALA A 762 -7.96 -20.21 11.11
CA ALA A 762 -9.33 -20.73 11.13
C ALA A 762 -9.37 -22.24 10.86
N ASN A 763 -8.59 -22.71 9.89
CA ASN A 763 -8.46 -24.15 9.61
C ASN A 763 -7.88 -24.93 10.79
N ALA A 764 -6.86 -24.40 11.46
CA ALA A 764 -6.26 -25.02 12.65
C ALA A 764 -7.24 -25.10 13.83
N LEU A 765 -8.17 -24.14 13.94
CA LEU A 765 -9.26 -24.14 14.91
C LEU A 765 -10.44 -25.02 14.49
N GLY A 766 -10.40 -25.62 13.29
CA GLY A 766 -11.47 -26.44 12.75
C GLY A 766 -12.74 -25.66 12.40
N LEU A 767 -12.61 -24.38 12.07
CA LEU A 767 -13.72 -23.56 11.57
C LEU A 767 -14.11 -24.00 10.16
N LYS A 768 -15.37 -23.78 9.77
CA LYS A 768 -15.97 -24.27 8.51
C LYS A 768 -16.87 -23.26 7.80
N SER A 769 -17.45 -22.32 8.53
CA SER A 769 -18.43 -21.38 8.03
C SER A 769 -17.83 -20.43 6.98
N THR A 770 -18.62 -20.13 5.95
CA THR A 770 -18.33 -19.12 4.94
C THR A 770 -19.57 -18.28 4.70
N TRP A 771 -19.39 -17.01 4.40
CA TRP A 771 -20.44 -16.01 4.14
C TRP A 771 -19.86 -14.88 3.28
N HIS A 772 -20.70 -14.07 2.65
CA HIS A 772 -20.26 -12.90 1.90
C HIS A 772 -20.03 -11.73 2.87
N SER A 773 -18.78 -11.29 2.99
CA SER A 773 -18.36 -10.23 3.91
C SER A 773 -18.89 -8.86 3.49
N GLN A 774 -19.24 -8.03 4.48
CA GLN A 774 -19.76 -6.67 4.25
C GLN A 774 -18.96 -5.59 4.99
N ARG A 775 -18.54 -5.83 6.24
CA ARG A 775 -17.89 -4.80 7.08
C ARG A 775 -16.64 -5.35 7.76
N PRO A 776 -15.62 -5.75 6.99
CA PRO A 776 -14.39 -6.31 7.52
C PRO A 776 -13.54 -5.26 8.25
N ALA A 777 -12.74 -5.72 9.22
CA ALA A 777 -11.71 -4.92 9.86
C ALA A 777 -10.46 -4.81 8.98
N ASN A 778 -9.64 -3.77 9.21
CA ASN A 778 -8.31 -3.73 8.61
C ASN A 778 -7.47 -4.86 9.23
N VAL A 779 -6.90 -5.73 8.38
CA VAL A 779 -6.08 -6.86 8.82
C VAL A 779 -4.89 -6.43 9.69
N ASN A 780 -4.40 -5.21 9.49
CA ASN A 780 -3.26 -4.68 10.25
C ASN A 780 -3.63 -4.25 11.68
N ASP A 781 -4.90 -4.20 12.05
CA ASP A 781 -5.37 -3.79 13.39
C ASP A 781 -5.69 -4.98 14.31
N ILE A 782 -5.93 -6.17 13.75
CA ILE A 782 -6.33 -7.40 14.47
C ILE A 782 -5.15 -8.32 14.81
N ASP A 783 -5.27 -9.15 15.87
CA ASP A 783 -4.18 -10.06 16.26
C ASP A 783 -4.17 -11.36 15.46
N VAL A 784 -5.33 -12.02 15.31
CA VAL A 784 -5.46 -13.27 14.56
C VAL A 784 -6.53 -13.10 13.49
N PRO A 785 -6.20 -13.02 12.19
CA PRO A 785 -7.19 -13.11 11.14
C PRO A 785 -7.70 -14.54 11.08
N LEU A 786 -9.03 -14.71 11.07
CA LEU A 786 -9.67 -16.01 10.94
C LEU A 786 -10.28 -16.17 9.55
N MET A 787 -11.07 -15.19 9.10
CA MET A 787 -11.74 -15.19 7.80
C MET A 787 -11.40 -13.92 7.04
N MET A 788 -10.93 -14.05 5.80
CA MET A 788 -10.51 -12.95 4.95
C MET A 788 -11.48 -12.71 3.79
N SER A 789 -11.73 -11.46 3.47
CA SER A 789 -12.27 -10.99 2.20
C SER A 789 -11.27 -10.03 1.56
N THR A 790 -11.51 -9.65 0.30
CA THR A 790 -10.73 -8.57 -0.36
C THR A 790 -10.79 -7.25 0.41
N GLY A 791 -11.91 -6.99 1.10
CA GLY A 791 -12.10 -5.82 1.95
C GLY A 791 -11.30 -5.88 3.27
N GLY A 792 -10.88 -7.05 3.75
CA GLY A 792 -10.09 -7.18 4.98
C GLY A 792 -10.43 -8.42 5.80
N ALA A 793 -10.26 -8.35 7.12
CA ALA A 793 -10.57 -9.46 8.03
C ALA A 793 -12.05 -9.41 8.47
N ALA A 794 -12.86 -10.32 7.96
CA ALA A 794 -14.28 -10.46 8.31
C ALA A 794 -14.48 -11.16 9.66
N GLY A 795 -13.66 -12.17 9.95
CA GLY A 795 -13.63 -12.86 11.23
C GLY A 795 -12.23 -12.80 11.84
N TRP A 796 -12.11 -12.57 13.15
CA TRP A 796 -10.83 -12.28 13.81
C TRP A 796 -10.85 -12.40 15.34
N ILE A 797 -9.65 -12.44 15.93
CA ILE A 797 -9.40 -12.36 17.38
C ILE A 797 -8.52 -11.13 17.67
N LYS A 798 -8.84 -10.41 18.75
CA LYS A 798 -8.00 -9.37 19.37
C LYS A 798 -7.79 -9.69 20.85
N PHE A 799 -6.53 -9.70 21.31
CA PHE A 799 -6.14 -10.03 22.68
C PHE A 799 -5.99 -8.81 23.60
N TYR A 800 -6.27 -9.01 24.89
CA TYR A 800 -6.25 -7.98 25.93
C TYR A 800 -5.63 -8.48 27.26
N PRO A 801 -4.83 -7.63 27.95
CA PRO A 801 -4.19 -6.42 27.42
C PRO A 801 -3.29 -6.75 26.21
N ASP A 802 -3.18 -5.78 25.29
CA ASP A 802 -2.65 -5.95 23.91
C ASP A 802 -1.59 -7.04 23.78
N LYS A 803 -1.90 -8.10 23.01
CA LYS A 803 -1.06 -9.27 22.68
C LYS A 803 -0.47 -10.09 23.83
N ASN A 804 -0.69 -9.68 25.08
CA ASN A 804 0.03 -10.21 26.24
C ASN A 804 -0.89 -10.92 27.24
N GLY A 805 -2.20 -10.72 27.13
CA GLY A 805 -3.19 -11.30 28.04
C GLY A 805 -4.10 -12.34 27.40
N PRO A 806 -4.70 -13.22 28.22
CA PRO A 806 -5.63 -14.26 27.77
C PRO A 806 -7.05 -13.75 27.50
N GLY A 807 -7.31 -12.46 27.71
CA GLY A 807 -8.60 -11.84 27.39
C GLY A 807 -8.71 -11.63 25.89
N ALA A 808 -9.92 -11.79 25.33
CA ALA A 808 -10.09 -11.74 23.89
C ALA A 808 -11.45 -11.19 23.48
N PHE A 809 -11.44 -10.31 22.49
CA PHE A 809 -12.63 -9.97 21.73
C PHE A 809 -12.57 -10.68 20.38
N MET A 810 -13.62 -11.42 20.05
CA MET A 810 -13.70 -12.29 18.88
C MET A 810 -14.91 -11.89 18.05
N ARG A 811 -14.71 -11.74 16.75
CA ARG A 811 -15.79 -11.56 15.77
C ARG A 811 -15.76 -12.75 14.83
N LEU A 812 -16.89 -13.43 14.65
CA LEU A 812 -17.00 -14.48 13.65
C LEU A 812 -17.58 -13.92 12.36
N VAL A 813 -18.86 -13.53 12.34
CA VAL A 813 -19.57 -13.03 11.15
C VAL A 813 -19.70 -11.51 11.21
N ASP A 814 -19.41 -10.82 10.10
CA ASP A 814 -19.41 -9.35 9.99
C ASP A 814 -20.71 -8.75 9.45
N ARG A 815 -21.80 -9.55 9.48
CA ARG A 815 -23.13 -9.22 9.01
C ARG A 815 -24.20 -10.09 9.69
N GLY A 816 -25.48 -9.80 9.44
CA GLY A 816 -26.57 -10.75 9.74
C GLY A 816 -26.53 -11.98 8.81
N PRO A 817 -27.11 -13.12 9.24
CA PRO A 817 -27.10 -14.36 8.47
C PRO A 817 -27.81 -14.20 7.12
N GLU A 818 -27.23 -14.76 6.05
CA GLU A 818 -27.65 -14.49 4.66
C GLU A 818 -29.11 -14.83 4.36
N ASN A 819 -29.62 -15.88 4.99
CA ASN A 819 -30.98 -16.39 4.79
C ASN A 819 -31.91 -16.08 5.97
N GLY A 820 -31.54 -15.11 6.80
CA GLY A 820 -32.29 -14.74 8.00
C GLY A 820 -32.24 -15.76 9.14
N VAL A 821 -31.32 -16.73 9.05
CA VAL A 821 -31.16 -17.86 9.97
C VAL A 821 -29.69 -18.27 9.98
N PHE A 822 -29.09 -18.41 11.17
CA PHE A 822 -27.74 -18.95 11.31
C PHE A 822 -27.70 -20.42 10.89
N THR A 823 -26.67 -20.78 10.15
CA THR A 823 -26.34 -22.16 9.83
C THR A 823 -25.80 -22.90 11.07
N ASP A 824 -25.91 -24.22 11.06
CA ASP A 824 -25.34 -25.07 12.11
C ASP A 824 -23.81 -24.88 12.22
N ASP A 825 -23.14 -24.65 11.09
CA ASP A 825 -21.69 -24.41 11.05
C ASP A 825 -21.30 -23.06 11.65
N GLU A 826 -22.06 -21.98 11.42
CA GLU A 826 -21.79 -20.66 12.05
C GLU A 826 -21.95 -20.70 13.58
N LEU A 827 -22.96 -21.41 14.08
CA LEU A 827 -23.18 -21.60 15.51
C LEU A 827 -22.11 -22.53 16.13
N ALA A 828 -21.79 -23.63 15.46
CA ALA A 828 -20.73 -24.55 15.88
C ALA A 828 -19.35 -23.88 15.88
N ASP A 829 -19.04 -23.07 14.88
CA ASP A 829 -17.80 -22.30 14.79
C ASP A 829 -17.71 -21.26 15.90
N GLY A 830 -18.81 -20.56 16.20
CA GLY A 830 -18.82 -19.64 17.32
C GLY A 830 -18.57 -20.35 18.64
N LYS A 831 -19.14 -21.54 18.86
CA LYS A 831 -18.80 -22.34 20.04
C LYS A 831 -17.32 -22.74 20.07
N ARG A 832 -16.76 -23.23 18.94
CA ARG A 832 -15.34 -23.57 18.85
C ARG A 832 -14.46 -22.38 19.20
N LEU A 833 -14.80 -21.20 18.69
CA LEU A 833 -14.08 -19.97 18.92
C LEU A 833 -14.23 -19.45 20.35
N ALA A 834 -15.44 -19.48 20.93
CA ALA A 834 -15.70 -19.06 22.31
C ALA A 834 -14.97 -19.93 23.33
N GLU A 835 -14.86 -21.25 23.08
CA GLU A 835 -14.26 -22.23 23.99
C GLU A 835 -12.80 -22.58 23.65
N VAL A 836 -12.19 -21.91 22.68
CA VAL A 836 -10.81 -22.17 22.27
C VAL A 836 -9.87 -22.11 23.47
N SER A 837 -8.95 -23.07 23.57
CA SER A 837 -8.01 -23.15 24.68
C SER A 837 -6.68 -23.78 24.24
N GLY A 838 -5.63 -23.55 25.00
CA GLY A 838 -4.27 -23.89 24.64
C GLY A 838 -3.60 -22.79 23.81
N GLU A 839 -2.52 -23.15 23.15
CA GLU A 839 -1.80 -22.24 22.26
C GLU A 839 -2.61 -22.02 20.98
N ILE A 840 -2.90 -20.76 20.65
CA ILE A 840 -3.31 -20.39 19.29
C ILE A 840 -2.02 -20.24 18.50
N ASN A 841 -1.50 -21.35 17.99
CA ASN A 841 -0.41 -21.33 17.04
C ASN A 841 -0.99 -21.45 15.64
N GLY A 842 -0.33 -20.89 14.64
CA GLY A 842 -0.72 -21.10 13.24
C GLY A 842 -0.81 -22.60 12.89
N PRO A 843 -1.21 -22.93 11.65
CA PRO A 843 -1.21 -24.32 11.19
C PRO A 843 0.18 -24.92 11.50
N GLY A 844 0.29 -26.12 12.07
CA GLY A 844 1.58 -26.80 12.28
C GLY A 844 2.08 -27.01 13.71
N LEU A 845 1.40 -26.58 14.76
CA LEU A 845 1.69 -27.04 16.13
C LEU A 845 0.43 -27.64 16.76
N ALA A 846 0.50 -28.94 17.06
CA ALA A 846 -0.61 -29.74 17.53
C ALA A 846 -1.32 -29.09 18.76
N PRO A 847 -2.65 -29.20 18.87
CA PRO A 847 -3.35 -28.78 20.07
C PRO A 847 -2.78 -29.53 21.28
N ALA A 848 -2.36 -28.80 22.30
CA ALA A 848 -2.13 -29.40 23.60
C ALA A 848 -3.47 -29.94 24.13
N GLY A 849 -3.70 -31.25 23.96
CA GLY A 849 -4.79 -31.95 24.66
C GLY A 849 -5.75 -32.80 23.83
N ALA A 850 -5.50 -33.08 22.55
CA ALA A 850 -6.21 -34.20 21.91
C ALA A 850 -5.65 -35.54 22.44
N PRO A 851 -6.47 -36.49 22.90
CA PRO A 851 -5.97 -37.83 23.21
C PRO A 851 -5.32 -38.41 21.95
N PRO A 852 -4.22 -39.17 22.09
CA PRO A 852 -3.53 -39.74 20.95
C PRO A 852 -4.55 -40.53 20.12
N VAL A 853 -4.72 -40.14 18.86
CA VAL A 853 -5.44 -40.96 17.89
C VAL A 853 -4.62 -42.24 17.77
N THR A 854 -5.22 -43.38 18.09
CA THR A 854 -4.57 -44.68 18.02
C THR A 854 -4.31 -44.99 16.54
N VAL A 855 -3.11 -44.69 16.06
CA VAL A 855 -2.71 -44.97 14.67
C VAL A 855 -2.67 -46.48 14.44
N VAL A 856 -3.50 -46.97 13.52
CA VAL A 856 -3.51 -48.39 13.12
C VAL A 856 -2.40 -48.61 12.09
N LYS A 857 -1.47 -49.53 12.36
CA LYS A 857 -0.36 -49.84 11.44
C LYS A 857 -0.91 -50.38 10.12
N GLY A 858 -0.53 -49.72 9.03
CA GLY A 858 -0.97 -50.00 7.67
C GLY A 858 -2.26 -49.32 7.22
N ASP A 859 -2.93 -48.56 8.08
CA ASP A 859 -4.12 -47.76 7.71
C ASP A 859 -3.67 -46.37 7.23
N ALA A 860 -3.27 -46.29 5.96
CA ALA A 860 -2.81 -45.05 5.35
C ALA A 860 -3.95 -44.03 5.12
N SER A 861 -5.19 -44.50 5.03
CA SER A 861 -6.38 -43.68 4.79
C SER A 861 -7.00 -43.12 6.07
N GLY A 862 -6.69 -43.71 7.23
CA GLY A 862 -7.19 -43.31 8.54
C GLY A 862 -8.63 -43.76 8.80
N ASP A 863 -9.12 -44.79 8.11
CA ASP A 863 -10.50 -45.27 8.19
C ASP A 863 -10.71 -46.36 9.26
N GLY A 864 -9.66 -46.73 9.98
CA GLY A 864 -9.61 -47.75 11.02
C GLY A 864 -9.39 -49.17 10.50
N LYS A 865 -9.15 -49.36 9.19
CA LYS A 865 -8.95 -50.67 8.55
C LYS A 865 -7.69 -50.67 7.70
N VAL A 866 -7.18 -51.86 7.39
CA VAL A 866 -6.06 -52.05 6.46
C VAL A 866 -6.60 -52.72 5.20
N LEU A 867 -6.73 -51.94 4.14
CA LEU A 867 -7.36 -52.27 2.87
C LEU A 867 -6.40 -51.94 1.69
N VAL A 868 -6.78 -52.35 0.48
CA VAL A 868 -5.90 -52.22 -0.70
C VAL A 868 -5.64 -50.74 -1.06
N ASN A 869 -6.59 -49.85 -0.77
CA ASN A 869 -6.42 -48.40 -0.92
C ASN A 869 -5.29 -47.85 -0.03
N ASP A 870 -5.05 -48.43 1.15
CA ASP A 870 -3.95 -48.01 2.02
C ASP A 870 -2.59 -48.35 1.42
N ALA A 871 -2.48 -49.51 0.77
CA ALA A 871 -1.27 -49.90 0.06
C ALA A 871 -1.00 -49.02 -1.17
N VAL A 872 -2.05 -48.65 -1.91
CA VAL A 872 -1.96 -47.72 -3.05
C VAL A 872 -1.50 -46.34 -2.58
N LEU A 873 -2.04 -45.87 -1.45
CA LEU A 873 -1.68 -44.58 -0.88
C LEU A 873 -0.25 -44.57 -0.32
N ALA A 874 0.17 -45.65 0.37
CA ALA A 874 1.55 -45.84 0.80
C ALA A 874 2.53 -45.90 -0.38
N LEU A 875 2.14 -46.51 -1.51
CA LEU A 875 2.96 -46.50 -2.72
C LEU A 875 3.11 -45.08 -3.30
N GLN A 876 2.04 -44.28 -3.29
CA GLN A 876 2.09 -42.88 -3.73
C GLN A 876 3.04 -42.05 -2.86
N PHE A 877 3.12 -42.32 -1.55
CA PHE A 877 4.13 -41.73 -0.67
C PHE A 877 5.54 -42.19 -1.03
N ALA A 878 5.72 -43.49 -1.23
CA ALA A 878 7.03 -44.08 -1.54
C ALA A 878 7.65 -43.62 -2.86
N VAL A 879 6.82 -43.27 -3.85
CA VAL A 879 7.29 -42.75 -5.15
C VAL A 879 7.28 -41.21 -5.23
N GLY A 880 6.98 -40.52 -4.12
CA GLY A 880 7.01 -39.05 -4.04
C GLY A 880 5.88 -38.34 -4.79
N LEU A 881 4.82 -39.07 -5.16
CA LEU A 881 3.62 -38.47 -5.78
C LEU A 881 2.73 -37.76 -4.75
N LYS A 882 2.85 -38.14 -3.47
CA LYS A 882 2.22 -37.47 -2.33
C LYS A 882 3.18 -37.43 -1.14
N THR A 883 3.00 -36.46 -0.25
CA THR A 883 3.71 -36.41 1.03
C THR A 883 2.77 -36.90 2.14
N PRO A 884 3.14 -37.90 2.96
CA PRO A 884 2.27 -38.39 4.04
C PRO A 884 2.14 -37.34 5.15
N THR A 885 0.98 -37.28 5.80
CA THR A 885 0.84 -36.58 7.10
C THR A 885 1.59 -37.32 8.20
N ALA A 886 1.76 -36.73 9.38
CA ALA A 886 2.43 -37.39 10.52
C ALA A 886 1.76 -38.70 10.92
N ASP A 887 0.42 -38.75 10.93
CA ASP A 887 -0.34 -39.95 11.26
C ASP A 887 -0.25 -41.01 10.15
N GLN A 888 -0.26 -40.59 8.89
CA GLN A 888 -0.08 -41.49 7.74
C GLN A 888 1.34 -42.05 7.67
N LEU A 889 2.34 -41.22 7.97
CA LEU A 889 3.72 -41.66 8.10
C LEU A 889 3.85 -42.63 9.27
N ALA A 890 3.24 -42.34 10.42
CA ALA A 890 3.24 -43.27 11.56
C ALA A 890 2.49 -44.58 11.25
N ALA A 891 1.44 -44.55 10.42
CA ALA A 891 0.71 -45.74 9.97
C ALA A 891 1.51 -46.56 8.96
N CYS A 892 2.21 -45.89 8.04
CA CYS A 892 2.87 -46.52 6.89
C CYS A 892 4.35 -46.86 7.14
N ASP A 893 5.03 -46.16 8.04
CA ASP A 893 6.40 -46.48 8.44
C ASP A 893 6.38 -47.70 9.40
N LEU A 894 6.47 -48.88 8.79
CA LEU A 894 6.45 -50.15 9.48
C LEU A 894 7.81 -50.53 10.06
N ASN A 895 8.89 -49.85 9.65
CA ASN A 895 10.26 -50.19 10.03
C ASN A 895 10.91 -49.16 10.98
N GLY A 896 10.31 -47.98 11.15
CA GLY A 896 10.72 -46.90 12.04
C GLY A 896 11.84 -46.00 11.49
N ASP A 897 12.11 -46.01 10.18
CA ASP A 897 13.17 -45.21 9.54
C ASP A 897 12.76 -43.77 9.20
N GLY A 898 11.52 -43.39 9.51
CA GLY A 898 10.94 -42.08 9.26
C GLY A 898 10.50 -41.86 7.82
N LYS A 899 10.37 -42.92 7.01
CA LYS A 899 9.95 -42.85 5.61
C LYS A 899 8.92 -43.93 5.27
N VAL A 900 8.17 -43.70 4.19
CA VAL A 900 7.34 -44.74 3.57
C VAL A 900 8.08 -45.23 2.33
N GLY A 901 8.61 -46.44 2.35
CA GLY A 901 9.28 -47.06 1.21
C GLY A 901 8.37 -47.99 0.41
N ILE A 902 8.86 -48.45 -0.74
CA ILE A 902 8.16 -49.44 -1.59
C ILE A 902 7.96 -50.76 -0.82
N ASN A 903 8.88 -51.08 0.08
CA ASN A 903 8.77 -52.24 0.94
C ASN A 903 7.54 -52.12 1.85
N GLU A 904 7.37 -50.99 2.54
CA GLU A 904 6.23 -50.73 3.43
C GLU A 904 4.90 -50.82 2.67
N ALA A 905 4.80 -50.21 1.49
CA ALA A 905 3.61 -50.32 0.64
C ALA A 905 3.29 -51.79 0.27
N THR A 906 4.32 -52.62 0.07
CA THR A 906 4.16 -54.06 -0.19
C THR A 906 3.69 -54.82 1.05
N LEU A 907 4.21 -54.49 2.24
CA LEU A 907 3.77 -55.12 3.49
C LEU A 907 2.32 -54.74 3.81
N ILE A 908 1.93 -53.49 3.55
CA ILE A 908 0.55 -53.02 3.72
C ILE A 908 -0.37 -53.74 2.75
N LEU A 909 0.04 -53.94 1.49
CA LEU A 909 -0.74 -54.72 0.52
C LEU A 909 -0.94 -56.16 0.97
N GLN A 910 0.13 -56.82 1.43
CA GLN A 910 0.06 -58.19 1.95
C GLN A 910 -0.89 -58.29 3.15
N ALA A 911 -0.91 -57.28 4.02
CA ALA A 911 -1.81 -57.23 5.16
C ALA A 911 -3.26 -57.01 4.75
N ALA A 912 -3.49 -56.09 3.82
CA ALA A 912 -4.81 -55.79 3.25
C ALA A 912 -5.46 -57.00 2.56
N VAL A 913 -4.67 -57.91 1.99
CA VAL A 913 -5.16 -59.15 1.37
C VAL A 913 -5.09 -60.38 2.29
N GLY A 914 -4.79 -60.19 3.58
CA GLY A 914 -4.81 -61.27 4.59
C GLY A 914 -3.62 -62.25 4.51
N LEU A 915 -2.54 -61.90 3.82
CA LEU A 915 -1.33 -62.71 3.72
C LEU A 915 -0.37 -62.49 4.91
N ARG A 916 -0.61 -61.47 5.75
CA ARG A 916 0.15 -61.18 6.98
C ARG A 916 -0.64 -60.30 7.96
N THR A 917 -0.14 -60.20 9.19
CA THR A 917 -0.54 -59.17 10.17
C THR A 917 0.57 -58.10 10.30
N LEU A 918 0.18 -56.86 10.62
CA LEU A 918 1.09 -55.71 10.81
C LEU A 918 1.30 -55.37 12.29
#